data_AF-A0A7G1HVN4-F1
#
_entry.id   AF-A0A7G1HVN4-F1
#
_cell.length_a   1.000
_cell.length_b   1.000
_cell.length_c   1.000
_cell.angle_alpha   90.00
_cell.angle_beta   90.00
_cell.angle_gamma   90.00
#
_symmetry.space_group_name_H-M   'P 1'
#
loop_
_entity.id
_entity.type
_entity.pdbx_description
1 polymer ?
#
loop_
_entity_poly.entity_id
_entity_poly.type
_entity_poly.pdbx_seq_one_letter_code
_entity_poly.pdbx_strand_id
1 'polypeptide(L)'
;MNKKFTFIIAVLLGVMSVTYAQTIKGDFDAPWVKDTNGNGALPGMYLRPGIQPQGWEASNVHQKVLISVQETLVTPDDDCFGKSDGFSVKMENKSVGAVGITSPAPGYITLGIPWVFAVASLDQCDGGTVGGIEFTERPDSLVGFYKRTLAESSKPEDALILAYLWKGTCVSTVPVNPTGGFSSKETTEVKDQDICILGKKSPDSGNAQLIGKAEYVVTGELKDWSRISVPVEYENGNMQTPEKANIIISACNYWTRSNIGSGNALWADDVKFIYNTKLKSVTLGGEMLENFDEDVFEYYLPYADKDKDLNACPYGATATVKVEETGDSEAIVKTVIVTCNETAGKKQLTYTFTFRGKEATITNPTEEPSFTYGDNIDNLGFISNSPAPFVYSSDNESVIKYDEQSGSLVAVGVGTAKITASQSGTSSYSSAKSEPLVVTVNKAKLLVSVKDAWCERGISVSDTYLKSGNCGYTIVYEGFKNGEDEAVLSAPVKVTSKASKEPEVVGAIRSVSLSGAEATNYDISYAPNQTLIITKTTLSVYVEYAGKSLNTRYDYKEIVAPVGLDKCPLRVSFTGFQYDDNVTSVFGENLPVANWSITKDDPIGTEGTVSLSIPEMEYENYVVKNCIPDDGKVIVKAAPKLEIAETELDVVYGEEPVTLTIATDEGTKVSYKNNDYDIASALSGKVTFKQAGETSIFAYISPKGDFSGIEKEIKVKIAKAPLTVKAKDVNLIIGSDVPEIFELEYDGLVNNDDKEKAFTVLPTAILENGLPSSVKVGDIFNIIIVPGESSNYNVDYVDGILTIVENTSIEKLNTNQEICIYTTERNLYIKGNTEKLPVSIYNMQGLLVAKYDGDRDVIPLELVEDAVYVVKVGAYVTRILIK
;
A
#
# COMPACT_ATOMS: atom_id res chain seq x y z
N MET A 1 -12.18 -75.28 -45.51
CA MET A 1 -13.55 -75.01 -46.01
C MET A 1 -13.75 -73.51 -45.92
N ASN A 2 -13.73 -72.82 -47.06
CA ASN A 2 -13.68 -71.36 -47.17
C ASN A 2 -15.02 -70.73 -46.78
N LYS A 3 -15.02 -69.82 -45.80
CA LYS A 3 -16.00 -68.73 -45.72
C LYS A 3 -15.23 -67.42 -45.60
N LYS A 4 -15.32 -66.65 -46.68
CA LYS A 4 -14.69 -65.35 -46.87
C LYS A 4 -15.30 -64.35 -45.87
N PHE A 5 -14.47 -63.81 -44.98
CA PHE A 5 -14.77 -62.54 -44.32
C PHE A 5 -14.39 -61.43 -45.29
N THR A 6 -15.40 -60.78 -45.86
CA THR A 6 -15.22 -59.57 -46.64
C THR A 6 -14.90 -58.44 -45.67
N PHE A 7 -13.61 -58.09 -45.56
CA PHE A 7 -13.17 -56.82 -44.99
C PHE A 7 -13.76 -55.70 -45.85
N ILE A 8 -14.69 -54.91 -45.29
CA ILE A 8 -15.00 -53.59 -45.84
C ILE A 8 -13.87 -52.68 -45.39
N ILE A 9 -12.91 -52.50 -46.29
CA ILE A 9 -11.89 -51.46 -46.23
C ILE A 9 -12.62 -50.13 -46.40
N ALA A 10 -12.81 -49.38 -45.30
CA ALA A 10 -13.09 -47.95 -45.39
C ALA A 10 -11.80 -47.28 -45.88
N VAL A 11 -11.82 -46.86 -47.15
CA VAL A 11 -10.71 -46.14 -47.79
C VAL A 11 -10.61 -44.76 -47.14
N LEU A 12 -9.76 -44.64 -46.12
CA LEU A 12 -9.25 -43.38 -45.60
C LEU A 12 -8.15 -42.90 -46.54
N LEU A 13 -8.53 -42.28 -47.66
CA LEU A 13 -7.61 -41.62 -48.59
C LEU A 13 -8.30 -40.42 -49.22
N GLY A 14 -8.56 -39.41 -48.38
CA GLY A 14 -8.73 -38.03 -48.81
C GLY A 14 -7.46 -37.28 -48.42
N VAL A 15 -6.47 -37.26 -49.30
CA VAL A 15 -5.41 -36.24 -49.21
C VAL A 15 -6.12 -34.90 -49.44
N MET A 16 -6.41 -34.18 -48.36
CA MET A 16 -6.85 -32.79 -48.44
C MET A 16 -5.65 -31.98 -48.96
N SER A 17 -5.54 -31.85 -50.28
CA SER A 17 -4.85 -30.71 -50.85
C SER A 17 -5.71 -29.48 -50.56
N VAL A 18 -5.52 -28.90 -49.37
CA VAL A 18 -6.04 -27.58 -49.02
C VAL A 18 -5.30 -26.59 -49.91
N THR A 19 -5.88 -26.21 -51.03
CA THR A 19 -5.46 -25.00 -51.73
C THR A 19 -5.83 -23.84 -50.83
N TYR A 20 -4.84 -23.27 -50.14
CA TYR A 20 -5.01 -22.05 -49.36
C TYR A 20 -5.63 -20.98 -50.27
N ALA A 21 -6.82 -20.49 -49.87
CA ALA A 21 -7.39 -19.27 -50.44
C ALA A 21 -6.37 -18.13 -50.28
N GLN A 22 -6.44 -17.10 -51.12
CA GLN A 22 -5.63 -15.88 -50.93
C GLN A 22 -5.94 -15.28 -49.55
N THR A 23 -5.09 -15.59 -48.57
CA THR A 23 -5.19 -15.08 -47.21
C THR A 23 -4.44 -13.75 -47.13
N ILE A 24 -5.07 -12.74 -46.56
CA ILE A 24 -4.37 -11.52 -46.13
C ILE A 24 -3.41 -11.88 -44.99
N LYS A 25 -2.25 -11.21 -44.93
CA LYS A 25 -1.25 -11.40 -43.88
C LYS A 25 -1.57 -10.51 -42.68
N GLY A 26 -2.71 -10.76 -42.03
CA GLY A 26 -3.18 -9.94 -40.92
C GLY A 26 -2.78 -10.44 -39.53
N ASP A 27 -1.97 -11.51 -39.45
CA ASP A 27 -1.25 -11.91 -38.24
C ASP A 27 -0.07 -10.97 -37.93
N PHE A 28 0.43 -10.23 -38.94
CA PHE A 28 1.53 -9.27 -38.86
C PHE A 28 2.88 -9.81 -38.36
N ASP A 29 2.99 -11.13 -38.18
CA ASP A 29 4.18 -11.85 -37.71
C ASP A 29 5.30 -11.96 -38.76
N ALA A 30 4.95 -11.83 -40.05
CA ALA A 30 5.93 -11.90 -41.12
C ALA A 30 6.92 -10.71 -41.04
N PRO A 31 8.20 -10.90 -41.42
CA PRO A 31 9.21 -9.83 -41.35
C PRO A 31 8.74 -8.55 -42.03
N TRP A 32 8.65 -7.47 -41.25
CA TRP A 32 8.21 -6.17 -41.72
C TRP A 32 9.21 -5.60 -42.73
N VAL A 33 8.67 -4.94 -43.77
CA VAL A 33 9.42 -4.50 -44.95
C VAL A 33 9.50 -2.98 -45.02
N LYS A 34 10.44 -2.45 -45.79
CA LYS A 34 10.50 -1.01 -46.09
C LYS A 34 9.51 -0.66 -47.19
N ASP A 35 9.01 0.57 -47.17
CA ASP A 35 8.19 1.11 -48.26
C ASP A 35 8.98 1.13 -49.58
N THR A 36 8.36 0.59 -50.63
CA THR A 36 8.87 0.62 -52.00
C THR A 36 7.98 1.41 -52.95
N ASN A 37 6.77 1.78 -52.52
CA ASN A 37 5.73 2.38 -53.34
C ASN A 37 5.72 3.90 -53.24
N GLY A 38 6.05 4.46 -52.07
CA GLY A 38 6.02 5.89 -51.84
C GLY A 38 4.60 6.44 -51.83
N ASN A 39 4.44 7.69 -52.28
CA ASN A 39 3.14 8.34 -52.34
C ASN A 39 2.29 7.74 -53.48
N GLY A 40 1.09 7.22 -53.16
CA GLY A 40 0.21 6.59 -54.16
C GLY A 40 -0.22 7.48 -55.32
N ALA A 41 -0.18 8.80 -55.17
CA ALA A 41 -0.41 9.76 -56.26
C ALA A 41 0.88 10.08 -57.05
N LEU A 42 2.06 9.85 -56.47
CA LEU A 42 3.37 10.08 -57.08
C LEU A 42 4.26 8.83 -56.90
N PRO A 43 3.98 7.72 -57.60
CA PRO A 43 4.64 6.44 -57.36
C PRO A 43 6.16 6.53 -57.40
N GLY A 44 6.82 5.95 -56.39
CA GLY A 44 8.28 5.96 -56.24
C GLY A 44 8.86 7.28 -55.69
N MET A 45 8.07 8.34 -55.58
CA MET A 45 8.46 9.56 -54.87
C MET A 45 8.04 9.50 -53.40
N TYR A 46 8.83 10.15 -52.55
CA TYR A 46 8.55 10.24 -51.11
C TYR A 46 8.34 8.87 -50.43
N LEU A 47 9.29 7.94 -50.61
CA LEU A 47 9.33 6.68 -49.88
C LEU A 47 9.20 6.93 -48.38
N ARG A 48 8.17 6.35 -47.75
CA ARG A 48 7.77 6.61 -46.38
C ARG A 48 8.77 6.01 -45.40
N PRO A 49 9.01 6.66 -44.25
CA PRO A 49 10.00 6.19 -43.28
C PRO A 49 9.55 4.92 -42.56
N GLY A 50 10.50 4.26 -41.89
CA GLY A 50 10.23 3.10 -41.04
C GLY A 50 10.07 1.79 -41.81
N ILE A 51 9.29 0.89 -41.21
CA ILE A 51 8.92 -0.42 -41.73
C ILE A 51 7.40 -0.58 -41.65
N GLN A 52 6.85 -1.50 -42.44
CA GLN A 52 5.42 -1.80 -42.50
C GLN A 52 5.19 -3.33 -42.59
N PRO A 53 4.02 -3.84 -42.17
CA PRO A 53 3.74 -5.26 -42.23
C PRO A 53 3.83 -5.78 -43.66
N GLN A 54 4.39 -6.97 -43.85
CA GLN A 54 4.55 -7.52 -45.20
C GLN A 54 3.18 -7.74 -45.87
N GLY A 55 2.97 -7.13 -47.04
CA GLY A 55 1.70 -7.21 -47.76
C GLY A 55 0.69 -6.12 -47.38
N TRP A 56 1.08 -5.20 -46.50
CA TRP A 56 0.32 -4.00 -46.15
C TRP A 56 1.17 -2.75 -46.39
N GLU A 57 0.50 -1.60 -46.47
CA GLU A 57 1.10 -0.29 -46.63
C GLU A 57 0.76 0.62 -45.44
N ALA A 58 1.76 1.26 -44.85
CA ALA A 58 1.60 2.13 -43.70
C ALA A 58 1.45 3.61 -44.08
N SER A 59 0.58 4.36 -43.42
CA SER A 59 0.37 5.80 -43.69
C SER A 59 1.50 6.73 -43.21
N ASN A 60 2.67 6.18 -42.87
CA ASN A 60 3.86 6.94 -42.48
C ASN A 60 4.08 8.13 -43.42
N VAL A 61 4.44 9.29 -42.88
CA VAL A 61 4.46 10.53 -43.67
C VAL A 61 5.85 10.74 -44.23
N HIS A 62 5.93 10.97 -45.53
CA HIS A 62 7.06 11.64 -46.16
C HIS A 62 6.50 12.65 -47.15
N GLN A 63 6.75 13.94 -46.90
CA GLN A 63 6.22 15.03 -47.71
C GLN A 63 7.22 16.18 -47.76
N LYS A 64 7.06 17.09 -48.72
CA LYS A 64 7.88 18.30 -48.81
C LYS A 64 7.01 19.53 -49.01
N VAL A 65 7.16 20.52 -48.12
CA VAL A 65 6.62 21.88 -48.28
C VAL A 65 7.75 22.84 -47.91
N LEU A 66 8.49 23.31 -48.92
CA LEU A 66 9.86 23.85 -48.85
C LEU A 66 10.91 22.86 -48.30
N ILE A 67 10.65 22.32 -47.12
CA ILE A 67 11.50 21.42 -46.36
C ILE A 67 10.86 20.04 -46.35
N SER A 68 11.69 18.99 -46.42
CA SER A 68 11.21 17.62 -46.32
C SER A 68 10.89 17.27 -44.87
N VAL A 69 9.76 16.63 -44.64
CA VAL A 69 9.32 16.12 -43.33
C VAL A 69 9.05 14.65 -43.45
N GLN A 70 9.57 13.88 -42.50
CA GLN A 70 9.32 12.45 -42.36
C GLN A 70 8.83 12.17 -40.94
N GLU A 71 7.79 11.34 -40.80
CA GLU A 71 7.28 10.90 -39.51
C GLU A 71 6.78 9.45 -39.59
N THR A 72 7.12 8.64 -38.59
CA THR A 72 6.68 7.24 -38.50
C THR A 72 5.45 7.17 -37.61
N LEU A 73 4.30 6.85 -38.21
CA LEU A 73 2.99 6.73 -37.57
C LEU A 73 2.63 5.28 -37.21
N VAL A 74 3.25 4.32 -37.90
CA VAL A 74 2.97 2.89 -37.77
C VAL A 74 4.23 2.14 -37.37
N THR A 75 4.13 1.33 -36.32
CA THR A 75 5.22 0.53 -35.76
C THR A 75 4.74 -0.86 -35.33
N PRO A 76 5.62 -1.87 -35.31
CA PRO A 76 5.31 -3.14 -34.64
C PRO A 76 5.20 -2.94 -33.12
N ASP A 77 4.42 -3.80 -32.47
CA ASP A 77 4.24 -3.87 -31.01
C ASP A 77 3.99 -5.35 -30.62
N ASP A 78 3.80 -5.64 -29.33
CA ASP A 78 3.65 -7.02 -28.82
C ASP A 78 2.39 -7.71 -29.37
N ASP A 79 2.49 -9.00 -29.72
CA ASP A 79 1.37 -9.87 -30.14
C ASP A 79 0.25 -9.90 -29.08
N CYS A 80 -1.00 -9.95 -29.53
CA CYS A 80 -2.17 -9.85 -28.67
C CYS A 80 -2.34 -11.01 -27.67
N PHE A 81 -1.65 -12.14 -27.90
CA PHE A 81 -1.61 -13.31 -27.04
C PHE A 81 -0.22 -13.56 -26.42
N GLY A 82 0.71 -12.62 -26.54
CA GLY A 82 2.04 -12.71 -25.95
C GLY A 82 2.96 -13.74 -26.60
N LYS A 83 2.78 -14.06 -27.89
CA LYS A 83 3.74 -14.90 -28.62
C LYS A 83 5.09 -14.20 -28.74
N SER A 84 6.18 -14.87 -28.38
CA SER A 84 7.53 -14.27 -28.32
C SER A 84 8.08 -13.78 -29.67
N ASP A 85 7.66 -14.41 -30.77
CA ASP A 85 8.06 -14.07 -32.13
C ASP A 85 6.91 -13.43 -32.94
N GLY A 86 5.79 -13.11 -32.27
CA GLY A 86 4.61 -12.51 -32.88
C GLY A 86 4.61 -10.99 -32.75
N PHE A 87 3.91 -10.30 -33.65
CA PHE A 87 3.81 -8.85 -33.66
C PHE A 87 2.39 -8.38 -33.90
N SER A 88 1.95 -7.38 -33.14
CA SER A 88 0.80 -6.56 -33.52
C SER A 88 1.24 -5.30 -34.27
N VAL A 89 0.29 -4.61 -34.93
CA VAL A 89 0.53 -3.30 -35.54
C VAL A 89 -0.03 -2.20 -34.65
N LYS A 90 0.81 -1.23 -34.26
CA LYS A 90 0.42 0.02 -33.62
C LYS A 90 0.32 1.14 -34.66
N MET A 91 -0.81 1.83 -34.69
CA MET A 91 -1.05 3.02 -35.51
C MET A 91 -1.31 4.21 -34.60
N GLU A 92 -0.56 5.30 -34.75
CA GLU A 92 -0.65 6.48 -33.89
C GLU A 92 -0.75 7.76 -34.73
N ASN A 93 -1.72 8.61 -34.40
CA ASN A 93 -1.85 9.94 -35.02
C ASN A 93 -0.78 10.86 -34.44
N LYS A 94 0.03 11.51 -35.28
CA LYS A 94 1.07 12.44 -34.81
C LYS A 94 0.96 13.80 -35.49
N SER A 95 1.33 14.85 -34.77
CA SER A 95 1.41 16.19 -35.36
C SER A 95 2.60 16.27 -36.31
N VAL A 96 2.33 16.51 -37.60
CA VAL A 96 3.35 16.56 -38.65
C VAL A 96 3.31 17.90 -39.36
N GLY A 97 4.48 18.48 -39.61
CA GLY A 97 4.62 19.73 -40.34
C GLY A 97 6.01 20.35 -40.22
N ALA A 98 6.19 21.54 -40.77
CA ALA A 98 7.46 22.25 -40.77
C ALA A 98 7.24 23.76 -40.54
N VAL A 99 8.27 24.44 -40.05
CA VAL A 99 8.30 25.92 -39.93
C VAL A 99 7.10 26.47 -39.11
N GLY A 100 6.71 25.74 -38.06
CA GLY A 100 5.60 26.14 -37.16
C GLY A 100 4.19 25.88 -37.69
N ILE A 101 4.03 25.34 -38.91
CA ILE A 101 2.74 24.93 -39.47
C ILE A 101 2.65 23.40 -39.36
N THR A 102 1.80 22.92 -38.44
CA THR A 102 1.64 21.47 -38.18
C THR A 102 0.17 21.09 -38.15
N SER A 103 -0.13 19.84 -38.50
CA SER A 103 -1.46 19.25 -38.36
C SER A 103 -1.33 17.77 -37.99
N PRO A 104 -2.30 17.21 -37.24
CA PRO A 104 -2.36 15.77 -37.00
C PRO A 104 -2.42 14.99 -38.32
N ALA A 105 -1.49 14.06 -38.51
CA ALA A 105 -1.47 13.11 -39.61
C ALA A 105 -2.13 11.79 -39.17
N PRO A 106 -2.98 11.18 -40.02
CA PRO A 106 -3.72 9.98 -39.69
C PRO A 106 -2.83 8.74 -39.67
N GLY A 107 -2.72 8.05 -38.53
CA GLY A 107 -2.09 6.74 -38.43
C GLY A 107 -3.06 5.65 -38.90
N TYR A 108 -2.72 4.94 -39.98
CA TYR A 108 -3.50 3.83 -40.52
C TYR A 108 -2.65 2.87 -41.36
N ILE A 109 -3.15 1.66 -41.56
CA ILE A 109 -2.62 0.70 -42.53
C ILE A 109 -3.68 0.33 -43.56
N THR A 110 -3.22 -0.10 -44.73
CA THR A 110 -4.10 -0.44 -45.85
C THR A 110 -3.53 -1.53 -46.77
N LEU A 111 -4.37 -2.25 -47.50
CA LEU A 111 -3.95 -3.15 -48.59
C LEU A 111 -3.75 -2.42 -49.93
N GLY A 112 -4.23 -1.18 -50.03
CA GLY A 112 -3.93 -0.25 -51.12
C GLY A 112 -2.66 0.56 -50.85
N ILE A 113 -2.50 1.70 -51.52
CA ILE A 113 -1.34 2.59 -51.34
C ILE A 113 -1.83 3.96 -50.81
N PRO A 114 -1.38 4.39 -49.61
CA PRO A 114 -1.57 5.73 -49.08
C PRO A 114 -1.03 6.82 -50.02
N TRP A 115 -1.76 7.91 -50.17
CA TRP A 115 -1.30 9.12 -50.84
C TRP A 115 -1.53 10.34 -49.96
N VAL A 116 -0.67 11.36 -50.13
CA VAL A 116 -0.74 12.61 -49.37
C VAL A 116 -0.53 13.80 -50.29
N PHE A 117 -1.33 14.84 -50.11
CA PHE A 117 -1.14 16.15 -50.67
C PHE A 117 -0.98 17.18 -49.56
N ALA A 118 0.21 17.79 -49.51
CA ALA A 118 0.55 18.78 -48.49
C ALA A 118 0.99 20.09 -49.12
N VAL A 119 0.43 21.18 -48.60
CA VAL A 119 0.76 22.58 -48.89
C VAL A 119 0.71 23.37 -47.57
N ALA A 120 1.06 24.65 -47.58
CA ALA A 120 1.07 25.44 -46.34
C ALA A 120 -0.34 25.80 -45.83
N SER A 121 -1.34 25.81 -46.72
CA SER A 121 -2.74 26.00 -46.33
C SER A 121 -3.32 24.66 -45.88
N LEU A 122 -3.47 24.44 -44.57
CA LEU A 122 -3.89 23.15 -44.00
C LEU A 122 -5.28 22.71 -44.50
N ASP A 123 -6.18 23.64 -44.80
CA ASP A 123 -7.52 23.35 -45.34
C ASP A 123 -7.50 22.85 -46.78
N GLN A 124 -6.37 22.98 -47.48
CA GLN A 124 -6.17 22.48 -48.83
C GLN A 124 -5.42 21.14 -48.84
N CYS A 125 -4.87 20.70 -47.71
CA CYS A 125 -4.19 19.41 -47.62
C CYS A 125 -5.21 18.27 -47.74
N ASP A 126 -4.82 17.21 -48.41
CA ASP A 126 -5.68 16.06 -48.70
C ASP A 126 -4.89 14.76 -48.63
N GLY A 127 -5.58 13.63 -48.67
CA GLY A 127 -4.98 12.31 -48.70
C GLY A 127 -6.01 11.20 -48.60
N GLY A 128 -5.53 9.97 -48.65
CA GLY A 128 -6.36 8.78 -48.56
C GLY A 128 -5.65 7.59 -49.14
N THR A 129 -6.41 6.63 -49.63
CA THR A 129 -5.87 5.40 -50.23
C THR A 129 -6.27 5.28 -51.70
N VAL A 130 -5.36 4.77 -52.52
CA VAL A 130 -5.63 4.33 -53.90
C VAL A 130 -5.33 2.85 -54.06
N GLY A 131 -6.11 2.15 -54.88
CA GLY A 131 -5.89 0.73 -55.18
C GLY A 131 -6.27 -0.22 -54.04
N GLY A 132 -5.75 -1.44 -54.14
CA GLY A 132 -5.97 -2.56 -53.23
C GLY A 132 -5.30 -3.80 -53.80
N ILE A 133 -5.75 -4.98 -53.36
CA ILE A 133 -5.27 -6.26 -53.86
C ILE A 133 -6.28 -6.88 -54.83
N GLU A 134 -5.78 -7.71 -55.76
CA GLU A 134 -6.63 -8.64 -56.51
C GLU A 134 -7.33 -9.58 -55.52
N PHE A 135 -8.65 -9.71 -55.63
CA PHE A 135 -9.46 -10.47 -54.69
C PHE A 135 -10.79 -10.89 -55.31
N THR A 136 -11.03 -12.19 -55.37
CA THR A 136 -12.22 -12.78 -56.01
C THR A 136 -13.17 -13.47 -55.04
N GLU A 137 -12.88 -13.43 -53.74
CA GLU A 137 -13.65 -14.15 -52.73
C GLU A 137 -14.78 -13.28 -52.16
N ARG A 138 -15.72 -13.93 -51.45
CA ARG A 138 -16.82 -13.27 -50.74
C ARG A 138 -16.87 -13.74 -49.28
N PRO A 139 -16.24 -13.00 -48.37
CA PRO A 139 -16.23 -13.33 -46.96
C PRO A 139 -17.49 -12.87 -46.22
N ASP A 140 -17.88 -13.57 -45.17
CA ASP A 140 -19.04 -13.23 -44.34
C ASP A 140 -18.74 -12.09 -43.37
N SER A 141 -17.53 -12.05 -42.82
CA SER A 141 -17.11 -11.02 -41.86
C SER A 141 -15.61 -10.78 -41.88
N LEU A 142 -15.20 -9.58 -41.47
CA LEU A 142 -13.83 -9.26 -41.09
C LEU A 142 -13.71 -9.39 -39.56
N VAL A 143 -12.73 -10.16 -39.09
CA VAL A 143 -12.46 -10.35 -37.66
C VAL A 143 -11.04 -9.95 -37.34
N GLY A 144 -10.80 -9.34 -36.18
CA GLY A 144 -9.48 -9.09 -35.62
C GLY A 144 -9.54 -8.76 -34.13
N PHE A 145 -8.38 -8.64 -33.50
CA PHE A 145 -8.23 -8.13 -32.14
C PHE A 145 -7.73 -6.69 -32.18
N TYR A 146 -8.31 -5.84 -31.34
CA TYR A 146 -8.03 -4.41 -31.33
C TYR A 146 -7.89 -3.86 -29.92
N LYS A 147 -7.00 -2.89 -29.74
CA LYS A 147 -6.81 -2.11 -28.51
C LYS A 147 -6.73 -0.64 -28.89
N ARG A 148 -7.22 0.28 -28.06
CA ARG A 148 -7.30 1.70 -28.42
C ARG A 148 -7.12 2.62 -27.22
N THR A 149 -6.31 3.65 -27.38
CA THR A 149 -6.10 4.70 -26.36
C THR A 149 -6.39 6.08 -26.95
N LEU A 150 -6.92 6.97 -26.10
CA LEU A 150 -7.13 8.37 -26.43
C LEU A 150 -6.17 9.24 -25.61
N ALA A 151 -5.42 10.12 -26.28
CA ALA A 151 -4.52 11.02 -25.56
C ALA A 151 -5.30 12.12 -24.81
N GLU A 152 -4.94 12.40 -23.55
CA GLU A 152 -5.66 13.36 -22.70
C GLU A 152 -5.78 14.76 -23.31
N SER A 153 -4.78 15.18 -24.10
CA SER A 153 -4.73 16.48 -24.76
C SER A 153 -5.38 16.51 -26.15
N SER A 154 -5.94 15.39 -26.61
CA SER A 154 -6.51 15.25 -27.96
C SER A 154 -8.04 15.44 -27.95
N LYS A 155 -8.60 15.73 -29.13
CA LYS A 155 -10.06 15.69 -29.30
C LYS A 155 -10.51 14.23 -29.31
N PRO A 156 -11.62 13.88 -28.62
CA PRO A 156 -12.21 12.56 -28.80
C PRO A 156 -12.68 12.43 -30.25
N GLU A 157 -12.21 11.39 -30.92
CA GLU A 157 -12.56 11.05 -32.29
C GLU A 157 -12.84 9.55 -32.39
N ASP A 158 -13.46 9.14 -33.49
CA ASP A 158 -13.71 7.73 -33.76
C ASP A 158 -12.66 7.16 -34.70
N ALA A 159 -12.21 5.95 -34.41
CA ALA A 159 -11.35 5.16 -35.29
C ALA A 159 -12.21 4.35 -36.28
N LEU A 160 -11.59 3.81 -37.33
CA LEU A 160 -12.30 3.10 -38.39
C LEU A 160 -11.66 1.75 -38.71
N ILE A 161 -12.48 0.71 -38.75
CA ILE A 161 -12.16 -0.58 -39.37
C ILE A 161 -13.06 -0.71 -40.59
N LEU A 162 -12.46 -0.79 -41.77
CA LEU A 162 -13.18 -0.81 -43.03
C LEU A 162 -12.60 -1.89 -43.95
N ALA A 163 -13.45 -2.73 -44.52
CA ALA A 163 -13.15 -3.54 -45.69
C ALA A 163 -14.15 -3.24 -46.79
N TYR A 164 -13.69 -3.18 -48.04
CA TYR A 164 -14.56 -3.02 -49.18
C TYR A 164 -14.06 -3.82 -50.38
N LEU A 165 -15.01 -4.38 -51.11
CA LEU A 165 -14.82 -5.30 -52.23
C LEU A 165 -15.47 -4.67 -53.44
N TRP A 166 -14.80 -4.64 -54.58
CA TRP A 166 -15.34 -4.01 -55.78
C TRP A 166 -14.94 -4.75 -57.05
N LYS A 167 -15.63 -4.41 -58.13
CA LYS A 167 -15.35 -4.85 -59.49
C LYS A 167 -15.02 -3.65 -60.38
N GLY A 168 -14.18 -3.83 -61.40
CA GLY A 168 -13.86 -2.78 -62.36
C GLY A 168 -12.78 -1.83 -61.84
N THR A 169 -12.73 -0.64 -62.44
CA THR A 169 -11.76 0.40 -62.05
C THR A 169 -12.40 1.77 -62.13
N CYS A 170 -12.13 2.63 -61.16
CA CYS A 170 -12.45 4.06 -61.28
C CYS A 170 -11.17 4.86 -61.49
N VAL A 171 -11.26 5.93 -62.28
CA VAL A 171 -10.19 6.91 -62.46
C VAL A 171 -10.67 8.24 -61.91
N SER A 172 -9.84 8.88 -61.11
CA SER A 172 -10.14 10.18 -60.52
C SER A 172 -8.90 11.05 -60.40
N THR A 173 -9.08 12.35 -60.49
CA THR A 173 -8.02 13.34 -60.36
C THR A 173 -7.86 13.73 -58.90
N VAL A 174 -6.60 13.76 -58.43
CA VAL A 174 -6.20 14.20 -57.09
C VAL A 174 -5.11 15.27 -57.18
N PRO A 175 -5.04 16.21 -56.22
CA PRO A 175 -3.98 17.22 -56.18
C PRO A 175 -2.61 16.61 -55.80
N VAL A 176 -1.53 17.16 -56.35
CA VAL A 176 -0.15 16.73 -56.06
C VAL A 176 0.79 17.91 -55.87
N ASN A 177 1.88 17.71 -55.12
CA ASN A 177 2.92 18.71 -54.90
C ASN A 177 4.32 18.10 -55.10
N PRO A 178 4.68 17.67 -56.32
CA PRO A 178 5.91 16.92 -56.57
C PRO A 178 7.19 17.76 -56.39
N THR A 179 7.09 19.08 -56.47
CA THR A 179 8.23 20.00 -56.27
C THR A 179 8.37 20.47 -54.81
N GLY A 180 7.31 20.30 -54.01
CA GLY A 180 7.26 20.70 -52.61
C GLY A 180 7.17 22.21 -52.39
N GLY A 181 6.30 22.90 -53.13
CA GLY A 181 6.03 24.34 -52.97
C GLY A 181 5.09 24.66 -51.81
N PHE A 182 5.03 25.95 -51.41
CA PHE A 182 4.05 26.47 -50.42
C PHE A 182 2.58 26.25 -50.85
N SER A 183 2.34 26.21 -52.15
CA SER A 183 1.06 25.90 -52.79
C SER A 183 1.34 25.12 -54.06
N SER A 184 0.38 24.32 -54.52
CA SER A 184 0.43 23.62 -55.81
C SER A 184 -0.94 23.64 -56.47
N LYS A 185 -0.94 23.74 -57.80
CA LYS A 185 -2.14 23.55 -58.64
C LYS A 185 -2.02 22.30 -59.52
N GLU A 186 -0.94 21.55 -59.34
CA GLU A 186 -0.71 20.32 -60.10
C GLU A 186 -1.67 19.23 -59.60
N THR A 187 -2.11 18.40 -60.54
CA THR A 187 -2.99 17.27 -60.30
C THR A 187 -2.51 16.06 -61.08
N THR A 188 -2.91 14.88 -60.65
CA THR A 188 -2.63 13.62 -61.35
C THR A 188 -3.86 12.73 -61.33
N GLU A 189 -3.94 11.81 -62.28
CA GLU A 189 -4.95 10.75 -62.27
C GLU A 189 -4.48 9.58 -61.39
N VAL A 190 -5.39 9.10 -60.55
CA VAL A 190 -5.21 7.88 -59.76
C VAL A 190 -6.31 6.89 -60.07
N LYS A 191 -6.00 5.60 -59.92
CA LYS A 191 -6.94 4.50 -60.08
C LYS A 191 -7.43 4.03 -58.73
N ASP A 192 -8.70 3.67 -58.67
CA ASP A 192 -9.33 3.06 -57.49
C ASP A 192 -9.15 3.87 -56.20
N GLN A 193 -9.40 5.18 -56.28
CA GLN A 193 -9.46 6.03 -55.09
C GLN A 193 -10.58 5.53 -54.15
N ASP A 194 -10.26 5.32 -52.88
CA ASP A 194 -11.17 4.83 -51.85
C ASP A 194 -12.56 5.48 -51.85
N ILE A 195 -12.62 6.82 -51.82
CA ILE A 195 -13.87 7.58 -51.80
C ILE A 195 -14.67 7.44 -53.10
N CYS A 196 -14.04 7.12 -54.23
CA CYS A 196 -14.72 6.87 -55.49
C CYS A 196 -15.35 5.46 -55.51
N ILE A 197 -14.61 4.46 -55.03
CA ILE A 197 -15.12 3.08 -54.91
C ILE A 197 -16.29 3.02 -53.93
N LEU A 198 -16.20 3.75 -52.82
CA LEU A 198 -17.24 3.80 -51.78
C LEU A 198 -18.40 4.74 -52.12
N GLY A 199 -18.44 5.32 -53.32
CA GLY A 199 -19.53 6.18 -53.79
C GLY A 199 -19.62 7.55 -53.08
N LYS A 200 -18.59 7.96 -52.33
CA LYS A 200 -18.52 9.27 -51.65
C LYS A 200 -18.10 10.41 -52.59
N LYS A 201 -17.46 10.09 -53.72
CA LYS A 201 -17.07 11.01 -54.80
C LYS A 201 -17.37 10.36 -56.15
N SER A 202 -17.94 11.11 -57.08
CA SER A 202 -18.10 10.63 -58.46
C SER A 202 -16.71 10.56 -59.14
N PRO A 203 -16.34 9.43 -59.75
CA PRO A 203 -15.08 9.34 -60.48
C PRO A 203 -15.14 10.13 -61.79
N ASP A 204 -13.97 10.52 -62.32
CA ASP A 204 -13.86 11.22 -63.60
C ASP A 204 -14.20 10.28 -64.77
N SER A 205 -13.82 9.00 -64.65
CA SER A 205 -14.21 7.93 -65.58
C SER A 205 -14.08 6.54 -64.93
N GLY A 206 -14.49 5.50 -65.64
CA GLY A 206 -14.37 4.11 -65.21
C GLY A 206 -15.72 3.44 -64.95
N ASN A 207 -15.66 2.18 -64.52
CA ASN A 207 -16.80 1.30 -64.35
C ASN A 207 -16.80 0.60 -62.97
N ALA A 208 -16.10 1.18 -61.99
CA ALA A 208 -16.04 0.60 -60.67
C ALA A 208 -17.44 0.45 -60.06
N GLN A 209 -17.68 -0.72 -59.47
CA GLN A 209 -18.90 -1.03 -58.75
C GLN A 209 -18.54 -1.63 -57.39
N LEU A 210 -19.01 -1.01 -56.31
CA LEU A 210 -18.93 -1.58 -54.97
C LEU A 210 -19.77 -2.86 -54.92
N ILE A 211 -19.18 -3.93 -54.39
CA ILE A 211 -19.81 -5.25 -54.28
C ILE A 211 -20.16 -5.55 -52.84
N GLY A 212 -19.23 -5.33 -51.91
CA GLY A 212 -19.45 -5.57 -50.49
C GLY A 212 -18.63 -4.64 -49.62
N LYS A 213 -19.13 -4.38 -48.40
CA LYS A 213 -18.51 -3.47 -47.43
C LYS A 213 -18.73 -3.98 -46.00
N ALA A 214 -17.66 -4.02 -45.22
CA ALA A 214 -17.73 -4.13 -43.76
C ALA A 214 -17.18 -2.83 -43.18
N GLU A 215 -17.99 -2.08 -42.43
CA GLU A 215 -17.60 -0.81 -41.84
C GLU A 215 -17.95 -0.81 -40.35
N TYR A 216 -16.95 -0.57 -39.51
CA TYR A 216 -17.13 -0.48 -38.06
C TYR A 216 -16.39 0.72 -37.50
N VAL A 217 -17.14 1.56 -36.80
CA VAL A 217 -16.64 2.76 -36.13
C VAL A 217 -16.29 2.41 -34.70
N VAL A 218 -15.01 2.52 -34.34
CA VAL A 218 -14.53 2.28 -32.99
C VAL A 218 -14.68 3.57 -32.21
N THR A 219 -15.56 3.59 -31.22
CA THR A 219 -15.83 4.76 -30.35
C THR A 219 -15.15 4.57 -28.99
N GLY A 220 -14.60 5.64 -28.42
CA GLY A 220 -13.94 5.58 -27.11
C GLY A 220 -12.66 4.74 -27.07
N GLU A 221 -12.23 4.37 -25.85
CA GLU A 221 -11.06 3.53 -25.59
C GLU A 221 -11.40 2.04 -25.54
N LEU A 222 -10.44 1.20 -25.92
CA LEU A 222 -10.46 -0.25 -25.72
C LEU A 222 -9.25 -0.59 -24.84
N LYS A 223 -9.48 -0.71 -23.53
CA LYS A 223 -8.41 -0.87 -22.53
C LYS A 223 -7.63 -2.18 -22.71
N ASP A 224 -8.35 -3.24 -23.05
CA ASP A 224 -7.81 -4.58 -23.30
C ASP A 224 -8.04 -5.00 -24.77
N TRP A 225 -7.28 -5.98 -25.22
CA TRP A 225 -7.45 -6.61 -26.52
C TRP A 225 -8.88 -7.13 -26.69
N SER A 226 -9.61 -6.50 -27.60
CA SER A 226 -11.03 -6.76 -27.84
C SER A 226 -11.20 -7.39 -29.22
N ARG A 227 -11.84 -8.56 -29.28
CA ARG A 227 -12.20 -9.20 -30.54
C ARG A 227 -13.36 -8.45 -31.19
N ILE A 228 -13.16 -7.91 -32.39
CA ILE A 228 -14.21 -7.25 -33.18
C ILE A 228 -14.50 -8.10 -34.42
N SER A 229 -15.77 -8.32 -34.71
CA SER A 229 -16.27 -9.06 -35.87
C SER A 229 -17.27 -8.21 -36.62
N VAL A 230 -16.94 -7.82 -37.85
CA VAL A 230 -17.74 -6.90 -38.68
C VAL A 230 -18.31 -7.68 -39.87
N PRO A 231 -19.64 -7.82 -39.99
CA PRO A 231 -20.23 -8.50 -41.14
C PRO A 231 -19.98 -7.72 -42.44
N VAL A 232 -19.78 -8.43 -43.55
CA VAL A 232 -19.67 -7.83 -44.88
C VAL A 232 -21.07 -7.73 -45.48
N GLU A 233 -21.52 -6.51 -45.70
CA GLU A 233 -22.79 -6.21 -46.35
C GLU A 233 -22.59 -6.14 -47.87
N TYR A 234 -23.35 -6.93 -48.63
CA TYR A 234 -23.31 -6.94 -50.10
C TYR A 234 -24.45 -6.11 -50.70
N GLU A 235 -24.15 -5.27 -51.69
CA GLU A 235 -25.17 -4.40 -52.30
C GLU A 235 -26.24 -5.21 -53.07
N ASN A 236 -27.52 -4.94 -52.76
CA ASN A 236 -28.71 -5.38 -53.53
C ASN A 236 -28.81 -6.88 -53.87
N GLY A 237 -28.41 -7.79 -52.98
CA GLY A 237 -28.50 -9.24 -53.23
C GLY A 237 -27.71 -9.71 -54.46
N ASN A 238 -26.77 -8.89 -54.93
CA ASN A 238 -26.09 -9.07 -56.19
C ASN A 238 -24.99 -10.14 -56.03
N MET A 239 -25.07 -11.23 -56.80
CA MET A 239 -24.14 -12.38 -56.74
C MET A 239 -22.84 -12.18 -57.55
N GLN A 240 -22.49 -10.95 -57.91
CA GLN A 240 -21.29 -10.66 -58.70
C GLN A 240 -19.98 -10.84 -57.93
N THR A 241 -19.06 -11.63 -58.49
CA THR A 241 -17.72 -11.83 -57.94
C THR A 241 -16.93 -10.50 -57.91
N PRO A 242 -16.35 -10.10 -56.76
CA PRO A 242 -15.38 -9.01 -56.72
C PRO A 242 -14.17 -9.29 -57.62
N GLU A 243 -13.47 -8.24 -58.03
CA GLU A 243 -12.15 -8.34 -58.67
C GLU A 243 -11.04 -7.87 -57.72
N LYS A 244 -11.37 -6.96 -56.79
CA LYS A 244 -10.41 -6.36 -55.87
C LYS A 244 -10.99 -6.16 -54.48
N ALA A 245 -10.11 -6.09 -53.50
CA ALA A 245 -10.43 -5.78 -52.12
C ALA A 245 -9.42 -4.80 -51.52
N ASN A 246 -9.89 -4.04 -50.55
CA ASN A 246 -9.03 -3.25 -49.68
C ASN A 246 -9.55 -3.32 -48.24
N ILE A 247 -8.62 -3.21 -47.29
CA ILE A 247 -8.90 -3.08 -45.87
C ILE A 247 -8.17 -1.83 -45.39
N ILE A 248 -8.85 -0.98 -44.63
CA ILE A 248 -8.29 0.20 -43.98
C ILE A 248 -8.55 0.07 -42.48
N ILE A 249 -7.49 0.11 -41.69
CA ILE A 249 -7.56 0.15 -40.23
C ILE A 249 -6.93 1.46 -39.79
N SER A 250 -7.73 2.35 -39.21
CA SER A 250 -7.32 3.72 -38.90
C SER A 250 -7.52 4.06 -37.43
N ALA A 251 -6.50 4.66 -36.82
CA ALA A 251 -6.53 5.17 -35.45
C ALA A 251 -7.36 6.47 -35.30
N CYS A 252 -7.86 7.02 -36.41
CA CYS A 252 -8.49 8.34 -36.48
C CYS A 252 -9.82 8.34 -37.23
N ASN A 253 -10.49 9.50 -37.22
CA ASN A 253 -11.62 9.76 -38.09
C ASN A 253 -11.13 9.87 -39.53
N TYR A 254 -11.15 8.74 -40.24
CA TYR A 254 -10.63 8.60 -41.59
C TYR A 254 -11.30 9.55 -42.60
N TRP A 255 -12.57 9.92 -42.37
CA TRP A 255 -13.36 10.70 -43.32
C TRP A 255 -13.25 12.21 -43.14
N THR A 256 -12.97 12.69 -41.92
CA THR A 256 -13.03 14.13 -41.59
C THR A 256 -11.75 14.59 -40.91
N ARG A 257 -10.83 15.15 -41.69
CA ARG A 257 -9.50 15.59 -41.23
C ARG A 257 -9.53 16.54 -40.03
N SER A 258 -10.48 17.46 -39.97
CA SER A 258 -10.60 18.46 -38.89
C SER A 258 -10.94 17.86 -37.52
N ASN A 259 -11.39 16.60 -37.49
CA ASN A 259 -11.68 15.86 -36.27
C ASN A 259 -10.44 15.15 -35.70
N ILE A 260 -9.36 15.02 -36.47
CA ILE A 260 -8.20 14.20 -36.08
C ILE A 260 -7.45 14.81 -34.90
N GLY A 261 -7.26 14.01 -33.85
CA GLY A 261 -6.49 14.34 -32.66
C GLY A 261 -5.10 13.69 -32.68
N SER A 262 -4.05 14.47 -32.33
CA SER A 262 -2.70 13.91 -32.16
C SER A 262 -2.61 13.08 -30.87
N GLY A 263 -1.90 11.96 -30.91
CA GLY A 263 -1.65 11.05 -29.79
C GLY A 263 -2.66 9.91 -29.64
N ASN A 264 -3.77 9.93 -30.39
CA ASN A 264 -4.70 8.80 -30.41
C ASN A 264 -4.07 7.61 -31.14
N ALA A 265 -4.20 6.42 -30.55
CA ALA A 265 -3.57 5.21 -31.07
C ALA A 265 -4.53 4.04 -31.10
N LEU A 266 -4.39 3.20 -32.12
CA LEU A 266 -5.11 1.94 -32.30
C LEU A 266 -4.09 0.85 -32.60
N TRP A 267 -4.26 -0.30 -31.95
CA TRP A 267 -3.54 -1.52 -32.27
C TRP A 267 -4.48 -2.48 -32.96
N ALA A 268 -3.94 -3.28 -33.87
CA ALA A 268 -4.65 -4.38 -34.50
C ALA A 268 -3.77 -5.63 -34.54
N ASP A 269 -4.41 -6.79 -34.44
CA ASP A 269 -3.76 -8.09 -34.58
C ASP A 269 -4.73 -9.15 -35.09
N ASP A 270 -4.21 -10.22 -35.67
CA ASP A 270 -4.95 -11.40 -36.14
C ASP A 270 -6.14 -11.10 -37.07
N VAL A 271 -5.96 -10.13 -37.97
CA VAL A 271 -6.99 -9.64 -38.89
C VAL A 271 -7.21 -10.62 -40.04
N LYS A 272 -8.43 -11.15 -40.16
CA LYS A 272 -8.79 -12.15 -41.17
C LYS A 272 -10.22 -12.04 -41.64
N PHE A 273 -10.43 -12.42 -42.89
CA PHE A 273 -11.75 -12.70 -43.42
C PHE A 273 -12.25 -14.08 -42.94
N ILE A 274 -13.50 -14.15 -42.48
CA ILE A 274 -14.18 -15.38 -42.07
C ILE A 274 -15.15 -15.84 -43.17
N TYR A 275 -15.23 -17.16 -43.33
CA TYR A 275 -16.11 -17.83 -44.29
C TYR A 275 -16.91 -18.90 -43.55
N ASN A 276 -18.23 -18.82 -43.58
CA ASN A 276 -19.13 -19.57 -42.71
C ASN A 276 -19.62 -20.89 -43.36
N THR A 277 -18.76 -21.91 -43.41
CA THR A 277 -19.15 -23.30 -43.76
C THR A 277 -19.67 -24.12 -42.57
N LYS A 278 -19.77 -23.53 -41.38
CA LYS A 278 -20.28 -24.20 -40.17
C LYS A 278 -21.81 -24.24 -40.12
N LEU A 279 -22.35 -25.20 -39.39
CA LEU A 279 -23.76 -25.25 -39.02
C LEU A 279 -24.05 -24.29 -37.85
N LYS A 280 -25.06 -23.44 -38.03
CA LYS A 280 -25.63 -22.55 -37.01
C LYS A 280 -26.51 -23.31 -36.04
N SER A 281 -27.28 -24.27 -36.55
CA SER A 281 -28.17 -25.09 -35.72
C SER A 281 -28.53 -26.38 -36.43
N VAL A 282 -28.79 -27.41 -35.65
CA VAL A 282 -29.41 -28.65 -36.12
C VAL A 282 -30.71 -28.87 -35.34
N THR A 283 -31.73 -29.36 -36.02
CA THR A 283 -32.98 -29.79 -35.40
C THR A 283 -33.20 -31.27 -35.71
N LEU A 284 -33.72 -32.00 -34.73
CA LEU A 284 -34.06 -33.42 -34.84
C LEU A 284 -35.53 -33.60 -34.48
N GLY A 285 -36.35 -34.03 -35.45
CA GLY A 285 -37.81 -34.14 -35.26
C GLY A 285 -38.50 -32.80 -35.04
N GLY A 286 -37.88 -31.69 -35.48
CA GLY A 286 -38.39 -30.32 -35.33
C GLY A 286 -37.95 -29.59 -34.05
N GLU A 287 -37.31 -30.29 -33.11
CA GLU A 287 -36.74 -29.69 -31.90
C GLU A 287 -35.25 -29.38 -32.10
N MET A 288 -34.73 -28.31 -31.49
CA MET A 288 -33.29 -28.04 -31.53
C MET A 288 -32.52 -29.20 -30.92
N LEU A 289 -31.48 -29.66 -31.62
CA LEU A 289 -30.61 -30.71 -31.12
C LEU A 289 -29.89 -30.19 -29.87
N GLU A 290 -30.21 -30.78 -28.73
CA GLU A 290 -29.65 -30.40 -27.45
C GLU A 290 -28.13 -30.62 -27.46
N ASN A 291 -27.38 -29.66 -26.91
CA ASN A 291 -25.91 -29.67 -26.88
C ASN A 291 -25.22 -29.66 -28.26
N PHE A 292 -25.90 -29.23 -29.33
CA PHE A 292 -25.25 -28.95 -30.61
C PHE A 292 -24.15 -27.88 -30.44
N ASP A 293 -22.94 -28.24 -30.86
CA ASP A 293 -21.74 -27.43 -30.86
C ASP A 293 -21.20 -27.35 -32.31
N GLU A 294 -21.02 -26.12 -32.80
CA GLU A 294 -20.62 -25.88 -34.18
C GLU A 294 -19.22 -26.42 -34.52
N ASP A 295 -18.39 -26.73 -33.52
CA ASP A 295 -17.04 -27.26 -33.63
C ASP A 295 -16.95 -28.77 -33.39
N VAL A 296 -18.07 -29.42 -33.06
CA VAL A 296 -18.14 -30.89 -32.96
C VAL A 296 -18.66 -31.46 -34.28
N PHE A 297 -17.82 -32.25 -34.95
CA PHE A 297 -18.11 -32.81 -36.28
C PHE A 297 -18.71 -34.22 -36.25
N GLU A 298 -18.78 -34.84 -35.07
CA GLU A 298 -19.34 -36.18 -34.90
C GLU A 298 -20.28 -36.20 -33.69
N TYR A 299 -21.52 -36.65 -33.94
CA TYR A 299 -22.57 -36.79 -32.95
C TYR A 299 -23.04 -38.23 -32.89
N TYR A 300 -23.31 -38.69 -31.67
CA TYR A 300 -23.85 -40.01 -31.41
C TYR A 300 -25.20 -39.86 -30.72
N LEU A 301 -26.27 -40.19 -31.42
CA LEU A 301 -27.66 -40.01 -31.00
C LEU A 301 -28.31 -41.36 -30.71
N PRO A 302 -29.37 -41.43 -29.88
CA PRO A 302 -30.04 -42.69 -29.57
C PRO A 302 -30.58 -43.35 -30.84
N TYR A 303 -30.44 -44.69 -30.95
CA TYR A 303 -30.95 -45.42 -32.12
C TYR A 303 -32.47 -45.26 -32.30
N ALA A 304 -33.20 -45.03 -31.20
CA ALA A 304 -34.64 -44.78 -31.21
C ALA A 304 -35.05 -43.56 -32.05
N ASP A 305 -34.12 -42.61 -32.26
CA ASP A 305 -34.39 -41.34 -32.93
C ASP A 305 -34.00 -41.34 -34.42
N LYS A 306 -33.54 -42.48 -34.96
CA LYS A 306 -33.03 -42.60 -36.34
C LYS A 306 -34.01 -42.10 -37.41
N ASP A 307 -35.32 -42.28 -37.18
CA ASP A 307 -36.37 -41.92 -38.14
C ASP A 307 -36.84 -40.46 -37.99
N LYS A 308 -36.33 -39.71 -37.00
CA LYS A 308 -36.62 -38.29 -36.85
C LYS A 308 -35.93 -37.50 -37.98
N ASP A 309 -36.63 -36.47 -38.46
CA ASP A 309 -36.10 -35.56 -39.48
C ASP A 309 -34.91 -34.77 -38.93
N LEU A 310 -33.76 -34.84 -39.61
CA LEU A 310 -32.55 -34.09 -39.26
C LEU A 310 -32.43 -32.89 -40.20
N ASN A 311 -32.75 -31.69 -39.71
CA ASN A 311 -32.61 -30.46 -40.50
C ASN A 311 -31.45 -29.63 -39.97
N ALA A 312 -30.58 -29.19 -40.86
CA ALA A 312 -29.37 -28.47 -40.53
C ALA A 312 -29.37 -27.10 -41.21
N CYS A 313 -29.09 -26.05 -40.43
CA CYS A 313 -29.05 -24.66 -40.88
C CYS A 313 -27.60 -24.17 -40.84
N PRO A 314 -27.00 -23.76 -41.98
CA PRO A 314 -25.65 -23.22 -42.00
C PRO A 314 -25.63 -21.75 -41.58
N TYR A 315 -24.46 -21.26 -41.17
CA TYR A 315 -24.26 -19.82 -40.93
C TYR A 315 -24.25 -19.01 -42.22
N GLY A 316 -23.62 -19.53 -43.28
CA GLY A 316 -23.55 -18.84 -44.57
C GLY A 316 -24.93 -18.75 -45.22
N ALA A 317 -25.42 -17.53 -45.45
CA ALA A 317 -26.76 -17.29 -46.01
C ALA A 317 -26.96 -17.89 -47.41
N THR A 318 -25.87 -18.12 -48.14
CA THR A 318 -25.83 -18.74 -49.46
C THR A 318 -25.29 -20.17 -49.44
N ALA A 319 -24.91 -20.71 -48.27
CA ALA A 319 -24.38 -22.07 -48.16
C ALA A 319 -25.48 -23.10 -48.42
N THR A 320 -25.13 -24.20 -49.09
CA THR A 320 -26.05 -25.33 -49.30
C THR A 320 -25.74 -26.45 -48.32
N VAL A 321 -26.79 -27.12 -47.85
CA VAL A 321 -26.70 -28.28 -46.97
C VAL A 321 -27.20 -29.49 -47.71
N LYS A 322 -26.37 -30.54 -47.77
CA LYS A 322 -26.74 -31.86 -48.29
C LYS A 322 -26.67 -32.86 -47.15
N VAL A 323 -27.74 -33.64 -46.95
CA VAL A 323 -27.74 -34.75 -46.00
C VAL A 323 -27.67 -36.06 -46.78
N GLU A 324 -26.69 -36.89 -46.47
CA GLU A 324 -26.52 -38.23 -47.01
C GLU A 324 -26.72 -39.25 -45.90
N GLU A 325 -27.46 -40.32 -46.16
CA GLU A 325 -27.71 -41.38 -45.16
C GLU A 325 -27.02 -42.67 -45.60
N THR A 326 -26.35 -43.31 -44.65
CA THR A 326 -25.73 -44.63 -44.79
C THR A 326 -25.94 -45.45 -43.52
N GLY A 327 -25.75 -46.77 -43.55
CA GLY A 327 -25.85 -47.61 -42.34
C GLY A 327 -26.63 -48.90 -42.53
N ASP A 328 -26.89 -49.60 -41.41
CA ASP A 328 -27.60 -50.88 -41.34
C ASP A 328 -28.56 -50.94 -40.12
N SER A 329 -29.04 -52.14 -39.78
CA SER A 329 -29.98 -52.35 -38.68
C SER A 329 -29.41 -52.07 -37.28
N GLU A 330 -28.10 -51.88 -37.14
CA GLU A 330 -27.45 -51.58 -35.86
C GLU A 330 -27.03 -50.13 -35.70
N ALA A 331 -26.81 -49.40 -36.80
CA ALA A 331 -26.46 -47.99 -36.78
C ALA A 331 -26.88 -47.29 -38.08
N ILE A 332 -27.52 -46.13 -37.95
CA ILE A 332 -27.81 -45.22 -39.08
C ILE A 332 -26.89 -44.01 -38.96
N VAL A 333 -26.22 -43.62 -40.04
CA VAL A 333 -25.31 -42.48 -40.10
C VAL A 333 -25.86 -41.46 -41.10
N LYS A 334 -26.18 -40.26 -40.62
CA LYS A 334 -26.57 -39.11 -41.44
C LYS A 334 -25.39 -38.14 -41.52
N THR A 335 -24.80 -38.01 -42.71
CA THR A 335 -23.68 -37.10 -43.00
C THR A 335 -24.22 -35.81 -43.59
N VAL A 336 -24.04 -34.70 -42.89
CA VAL A 336 -24.44 -33.36 -43.30
C VAL A 336 -23.23 -32.63 -43.87
N ILE A 337 -23.26 -32.37 -45.18
CA ILE A 337 -22.21 -31.67 -45.92
C ILE A 337 -22.69 -30.24 -46.16
N VAL A 338 -21.98 -29.27 -45.60
CA VAL A 338 -22.21 -27.84 -45.80
C VAL A 338 -21.22 -27.34 -46.85
N THR A 339 -21.74 -26.83 -47.97
CA THR A 339 -20.94 -26.32 -49.08
C THR A 339 -21.07 -24.80 -49.16
N CYS A 340 -19.94 -24.09 -49.11
CA CYS A 340 -19.92 -22.66 -49.39
C CYS A 340 -20.02 -22.43 -50.90
N ASN A 341 -21.18 -21.94 -51.35
CA ASN A 341 -21.44 -21.67 -52.76
C ASN A 341 -20.61 -20.49 -53.30
N GLU A 342 -20.12 -19.61 -52.42
CA GLU A 342 -19.37 -18.41 -52.80
C GLU A 342 -17.91 -18.71 -53.17
N THR A 343 -17.43 -19.91 -52.84
CA THR A 343 -16.10 -20.41 -53.22
C THR A 343 -16.14 -21.38 -54.41
N ALA A 344 -17.23 -21.38 -55.19
CA ALA A 344 -17.51 -22.37 -56.23
C ALA A 344 -17.44 -23.83 -55.74
N GLY A 345 -17.87 -24.07 -54.50
CA GLY A 345 -17.91 -25.41 -53.89
C GLY A 345 -16.55 -25.94 -53.42
N LYS A 346 -15.47 -25.14 -53.46
CA LYS A 346 -14.13 -25.56 -53.04
C LYS A 346 -13.97 -25.70 -51.52
N LYS A 347 -14.84 -25.08 -50.71
CA LYS A 347 -14.87 -25.24 -49.26
C LYS A 347 -16.13 -26.00 -48.83
N GLN A 348 -15.93 -27.19 -48.25
CA GLN A 348 -16.96 -28.02 -47.64
C GLN A 348 -16.60 -28.33 -46.19
N LEU A 349 -17.59 -28.41 -45.32
CA LEU A 349 -17.46 -28.90 -43.95
C LEU A 349 -18.50 -30.00 -43.70
N THR A 350 -18.10 -31.05 -42.99
CA THR A 350 -18.92 -32.24 -42.82
C THR A 350 -19.20 -32.49 -41.34
N TYR A 351 -20.47 -32.70 -41.01
CA TYR A 351 -20.93 -33.15 -39.70
C TYR A 351 -21.56 -34.54 -39.83
N THR A 352 -21.26 -35.44 -38.91
CA THR A 352 -21.74 -36.83 -38.94
C THR A 352 -22.63 -37.09 -37.74
N PHE A 353 -23.87 -37.54 -37.97
CA PHE A 353 -24.84 -37.89 -36.92
C PHE A 353 -25.09 -39.39 -36.97
N THR A 354 -24.53 -40.12 -36.02
CA THR A 354 -24.65 -41.58 -35.90
C THR A 354 -25.72 -41.93 -34.88
N PHE A 355 -26.83 -42.51 -35.32
CA PHE A 355 -27.91 -43.02 -34.49
C PHE A 355 -27.60 -44.46 -34.09
N ARG A 356 -27.26 -44.69 -32.82
CA ARG A 356 -26.88 -46.00 -32.28
C ARG A 356 -27.08 -46.04 -30.76
N GLY A 357 -27.31 -47.22 -30.20
CA GLY A 357 -27.36 -47.42 -28.75
C GLY A 357 -28.59 -46.79 -28.06
N LYS A 358 -28.55 -46.78 -26.72
CA LYS A 358 -29.56 -46.16 -25.83
C LYS A 358 -29.18 -44.71 -25.49
N GLU A 359 -30.11 -43.94 -24.98
CA GLU A 359 -29.83 -42.60 -24.46
C GLU A 359 -28.93 -42.64 -23.21
N ALA A 360 -27.87 -41.84 -23.20
CA ALA A 360 -27.04 -41.59 -22.02
C ALA A 360 -27.60 -40.44 -21.19
N THR A 361 -27.54 -40.56 -19.86
CA THR A 361 -28.03 -39.55 -18.92
C THR A 361 -26.99 -39.31 -17.83
N ILE A 362 -26.69 -38.04 -17.53
CA ILE A 362 -25.80 -37.63 -16.43
C ILE A 362 -26.62 -36.90 -15.37
N THR A 363 -26.48 -37.29 -14.11
CA THR A 363 -27.17 -36.66 -12.96
C THR A 363 -26.17 -35.94 -12.06
N ASN A 364 -26.49 -34.71 -11.66
CA ASN A 364 -25.69 -33.92 -10.73
C ASN A 364 -25.75 -34.50 -9.30
N PRO A 365 -24.72 -34.26 -8.46
CA PRO A 365 -24.78 -34.59 -7.05
C PRO A 365 -25.92 -33.81 -6.35
N THR A 366 -26.40 -34.35 -5.22
CA THR A 366 -27.49 -33.73 -4.43
C THR A 366 -27.06 -32.50 -3.63
N GLU A 367 -25.76 -32.31 -3.42
CA GLU A 367 -25.18 -31.19 -2.66
C GLU A 367 -24.12 -30.48 -3.52
N GLU A 368 -24.04 -29.15 -3.38
CA GLU A 368 -23.00 -28.35 -4.03
C GLU A 368 -21.66 -28.57 -3.33
N PRO A 369 -20.62 -29.06 -4.02
CA PRO A 369 -19.33 -29.33 -3.39
C PRO A 369 -18.54 -28.03 -3.18
N SER A 370 -17.72 -28.03 -2.13
CA SER A 370 -16.76 -26.96 -1.86
C SER A 370 -15.36 -27.50 -1.66
N PHE A 371 -14.36 -26.81 -2.22
CA PHE A 371 -12.95 -27.17 -2.15
C PHE A 371 -12.11 -26.02 -1.60
N THR A 372 -10.82 -26.25 -1.42
CA THR A 372 -9.84 -25.23 -1.05
C THR A 372 -8.92 -24.93 -2.22
N TYR A 373 -8.44 -23.70 -2.30
CA TYR A 373 -7.43 -23.31 -3.29
C TYR A 373 -6.23 -24.26 -3.28
N GLY A 374 -5.82 -24.71 -4.47
CA GLY A 374 -4.74 -25.68 -4.69
C GLY A 374 -5.14 -27.15 -4.53
N ASP A 375 -6.42 -27.47 -4.32
CA ASP A 375 -6.89 -28.86 -4.32
C ASP A 375 -6.96 -29.42 -5.76
N ASN A 376 -6.56 -30.69 -5.91
CA ASN A 376 -6.89 -31.51 -7.08
C ASN A 376 -8.23 -32.20 -6.83
N ILE A 377 -9.10 -32.16 -7.82
CA ILE A 377 -10.49 -32.63 -7.74
C ILE A 377 -10.66 -33.78 -8.72
N ASP A 378 -10.64 -35.00 -8.17
CA ASP A 378 -10.74 -36.24 -8.95
C ASP A 378 -12.20 -36.65 -9.23
N ASN A 379 -13.15 -36.15 -8.43
CA ASN A 379 -14.56 -36.51 -8.54
C ASN A 379 -15.47 -35.40 -7.99
N LEU A 380 -16.45 -34.98 -8.79
CA LEU A 380 -17.50 -34.03 -8.41
C LEU A 380 -18.83 -34.69 -8.04
N GLY A 381 -18.93 -36.02 -8.11
CA GLY A 381 -20.13 -36.77 -7.74
C GLY A 381 -21.17 -36.92 -8.85
N PHE A 382 -20.82 -36.65 -10.11
CA PHE A 382 -21.69 -36.94 -11.26
C PHE A 382 -21.91 -38.44 -11.42
N ILE A 383 -23.15 -38.84 -11.73
CA ILE A 383 -23.53 -40.25 -11.96
C ILE A 383 -24.07 -40.40 -13.37
N SER A 384 -23.67 -41.46 -14.08
CA SER A 384 -24.16 -41.76 -15.43
C SER A 384 -24.51 -43.23 -15.64
N ASN A 385 -25.44 -43.50 -16.57
CA ASN A 385 -25.77 -44.84 -17.05
C ASN A 385 -24.78 -45.34 -18.15
N SER A 386 -23.92 -44.47 -18.70
CA SER A 386 -22.91 -44.80 -19.69
C SER A 386 -21.54 -45.06 -19.03
N PRO A 387 -20.78 -46.08 -19.48
CA PRO A 387 -19.44 -46.38 -18.94
C PRO A 387 -18.32 -45.49 -19.50
N ALA A 388 -18.63 -44.52 -20.38
CA ALA A 388 -17.63 -43.61 -20.93
C ALA A 388 -17.01 -42.72 -19.82
N PRO A 389 -15.73 -42.30 -19.92
CA PRO A 389 -15.15 -41.36 -18.96
C PRO A 389 -15.81 -39.98 -19.05
N PHE A 390 -15.87 -39.26 -17.93
CA PHE A 390 -16.28 -37.86 -17.92
C PHE A 390 -15.17 -36.96 -18.47
N VAL A 391 -15.58 -35.94 -19.22
CA VAL A 391 -14.78 -34.77 -19.59
C VAL A 391 -15.49 -33.56 -19.00
N TYR A 392 -14.73 -32.66 -18.36
CA TYR A 392 -15.30 -31.50 -17.69
C TYR A 392 -15.02 -30.22 -18.46
N SER A 393 -15.96 -29.28 -18.43
CA SER A 393 -15.73 -27.89 -18.78
C SER A 393 -16.11 -26.98 -17.62
N SER A 394 -15.42 -25.85 -17.50
CA SER A 394 -15.65 -24.84 -16.48
C SER A 394 -16.05 -23.52 -17.15
N ASP A 395 -17.07 -22.85 -16.63
CA ASP A 395 -17.42 -21.49 -17.08
C ASP A 395 -16.44 -20.42 -16.57
N ASN A 396 -15.59 -20.78 -15.61
CA ASN A 396 -14.62 -19.89 -14.98
C ASN A 396 -13.32 -20.64 -14.68
N GLU A 397 -12.46 -20.70 -15.69
CA GLU A 397 -11.15 -21.37 -15.59
C GLU A 397 -10.15 -20.66 -14.68
N SER A 398 -10.41 -19.40 -14.28
CA SER A 398 -9.61 -18.71 -13.26
C SER A 398 -9.89 -19.22 -11.84
N VAL A 399 -10.95 -20.01 -11.64
CA VAL A 399 -11.32 -20.60 -10.34
C VAL A 399 -11.06 -22.11 -10.35
N ILE A 400 -11.60 -22.83 -11.33
CA ILE A 400 -11.36 -24.27 -11.51
C ILE A 400 -11.03 -24.53 -12.98
N LYS A 401 -9.89 -25.19 -13.22
CA LYS A 401 -9.42 -25.55 -14.56
C LYS A 401 -9.43 -27.06 -14.74
N TYR A 402 -9.85 -27.53 -15.92
CA TYR A 402 -9.70 -28.92 -16.32
C TYR A 402 -8.31 -29.15 -16.91
N ASP A 403 -7.58 -30.11 -16.37
CA ASP A 403 -6.30 -30.55 -16.91
C ASP A 403 -6.53 -31.79 -17.79
N GLU A 404 -6.45 -31.58 -19.10
CA GLU A 404 -6.63 -32.64 -20.10
C GLU A 404 -5.59 -33.76 -19.98
N GLN A 405 -4.40 -33.50 -19.42
CA GLN A 405 -3.33 -34.50 -19.30
C GLN A 405 -3.59 -35.46 -18.15
N SER A 406 -4.07 -34.95 -17.01
CA SER A 406 -4.40 -35.76 -15.83
C SER A 406 -5.86 -36.23 -15.81
N GLY A 407 -6.73 -35.63 -16.64
CA GLY A 407 -8.17 -35.90 -16.63
C GLY A 407 -8.88 -35.40 -15.37
N SER A 408 -8.26 -34.47 -14.63
CA SER A 408 -8.72 -34.00 -13.32
C SER A 408 -8.95 -32.48 -13.33
N LEU A 409 -9.72 -31.99 -12.37
CA LEU A 409 -9.95 -30.55 -12.17
C LEU A 409 -8.99 -30.03 -11.11
N VAL A 410 -8.51 -28.79 -11.26
CA VAL A 410 -7.60 -28.14 -10.30
C VAL A 410 -8.21 -26.82 -9.85
N ALA A 411 -8.26 -26.59 -8.53
CA ALA A 411 -8.70 -25.33 -7.94
C ALA A 411 -7.59 -24.26 -8.05
N VAL A 412 -7.64 -23.44 -9.08
CA VAL A 412 -6.61 -22.45 -9.45
C VAL A 412 -6.93 -21.01 -9.04
N GLY A 413 -8.10 -20.77 -8.43
CA GLY A 413 -8.42 -19.49 -7.79
C GLY A 413 -9.61 -19.59 -6.85
N VAL A 414 -9.73 -18.65 -5.91
CA VAL A 414 -10.85 -18.57 -4.97
C VAL A 414 -12.07 -17.95 -5.66
N GLY A 415 -13.26 -18.53 -5.44
CA GLY A 415 -14.50 -18.06 -6.03
C GLY A 415 -15.46 -19.19 -6.34
N THR A 416 -16.37 -18.96 -7.28
CA THR A 416 -17.34 -19.96 -7.75
C THR A 416 -17.18 -20.21 -9.24
N ALA A 417 -17.33 -21.46 -9.65
CA ALA A 417 -17.38 -21.88 -11.06
C ALA A 417 -18.55 -22.85 -11.26
N LYS A 418 -19.12 -22.89 -12.46
CA LYS A 418 -20.08 -23.90 -12.89
C LYS A 418 -19.37 -24.92 -13.76
N ILE A 419 -19.42 -26.18 -13.33
CA ILE A 419 -18.79 -27.30 -14.02
C ILE A 419 -19.85 -28.10 -14.76
N THR A 420 -19.59 -28.39 -16.03
CA THR A 420 -20.43 -29.26 -16.86
C THR A 420 -19.68 -30.55 -17.15
N ALA A 421 -20.27 -31.69 -16.83
CA ALA A 421 -19.72 -33.01 -17.16
C ALA A 421 -20.28 -33.49 -18.51
N SER A 422 -19.41 -34.01 -19.37
CA SER A 422 -19.75 -34.53 -20.68
C SER A 422 -19.22 -35.95 -20.86
N GLN A 423 -19.95 -36.78 -21.61
CA GLN A 423 -19.51 -38.10 -22.04
C GLN A 423 -19.70 -38.26 -23.54
N SER A 424 -18.65 -38.73 -24.21
CA SER A 424 -18.73 -39.10 -25.62
C SER A 424 -19.64 -40.32 -25.81
N GLY A 425 -20.29 -40.39 -26.98
CA GLY A 425 -21.08 -41.57 -27.35
C GLY A 425 -20.21 -42.82 -27.50
N THR A 426 -20.84 -43.98 -27.34
CA THR A 426 -20.23 -45.30 -27.51
C THR A 426 -21.07 -46.14 -28.46
N SER A 427 -20.64 -47.37 -28.75
CA SER A 427 -21.46 -48.32 -29.51
C SER A 427 -22.81 -48.65 -28.82
N SER A 428 -22.92 -48.44 -27.51
CA SER A 428 -24.08 -48.83 -26.70
C SER A 428 -24.90 -47.65 -26.18
N TYR A 429 -24.35 -46.44 -26.21
CA TYR A 429 -24.97 -45.24 -25.63
C TYR A 429 -24.72 -43.99 -26.49
N SER A 430 -25.69 -43.08 -26.55
CA SER A 430 -25.52 -41.73 -27.12
C SER A 430 -24.52 -40.90 -26.32
N SER A 431 -24.13 -39.73 -26.82
CA SER A 431 -23.43 -38.72 -26.01
C SER A 431 -24.37 -38.09 -24.98
N ALA A 432 -23.83 -37.52 -23.90
CA ALA A 432 -24.59 -36.77 -22.90
C ALA A 432 -23.78 -35.60 -22.31
N LYS A 433 -24.49 -34.55 -21.86
CA LYS A 433 -23.96 -33.47 -21.03
C LYS A 433 -24.86 -33.30 -19.80
N SER A 434 -24.30 -32.90 -18.66
CA SER A 434 -25.05 -32.61 -17.44
C SER A 434 -25.61 -31.19 -17.43
N GLU A 435 -26.55 -30.92 -16.52
CA GLU A 435 -26.83 -29.54 -16.09
C GLU A 435 -25.58 -28.97 -15.38
N PRO A 436 -25.33 -27.64 -15.44
CA PRO A 436 -24.17 -27.05 -14.77
C PRO A 436 -24.23 -27.20 -13.24
N LEU A 437 -23.16 -27.72 -12.64
CA LEU A 437 -23.00 -27.86 -11.19
C LEU A 437 -22.19 -26.67 -10.63
N VAL A 438 -22.75 -25.94 -9.68
CA VAL A 438 -22.01 -24.87 -8.97
C VAL A 438 -21.01 -25.50 -8.02
N VAL A 439 -19.75 -25.05 -8.09
CA VAL A 439 -18.65 -25.46 -7.22
C VAL A 439 -18.01 -24.22 -6.61
N THR A 440 -17.75 -24.25 -5.30
CA THR A 440 -17.10 -23.15 -4.57
C THR A 440 -15.67 -23.51 -4.17
N VAL A 441 -14.72 -22.62 -4.40
CA VAL A 441 -13.34 -22.71 -3.93
C VAL A 441 -13.09 -21.67 -2.85
N ASN A 442 -12.75 -22.14 -1.65
CA ASN A 442 -12.42 -21.32 -0.49
C ASN A 442 -10.91 -21.02 -0.44
N LYS A 443 -10.55 -19.98 0.31
CA LYS A 443 -9.14 -19.62 0.56
C LYS A 443 -8.37 -20.74 1.26
N ALA A 444 -7.13 -20.95 0.84
CA ALA A 444 -6.19 -21.84 1.55
C ALA A 444 -5.65 -21.15 2.81
N LYS A 445 -5.32 -21.91 3.85
CA LYS A 445 -4.71 -21.34 5.06
C LYS A 445 -3.22 -21.09 4.83
N LEU A 446 -2.76 -19.90 5.18
CA LEU A 446 -1.34 -19.56 5.25
C LEU A 446 -0.99 -19.17 6.68
N LEU A 447 -0.08 -19.90 7.32
CA LEU A 447 0.43 -19.58 8.65
C LEU A 447 1.72 -18.78 8.53
N VAL A 448 1.74 -17.60 9.15
CA VAL A 448 2.89 -16.70 9.18
C VAL A 448 3.49 -16.70 10.58
N SER A 449 4.81 -16.90 10.65
CA SER A 449 5.57 -16.84 11.89
C SER A 449 6.87 -16.08 11.69
N VAL A 450 7.58 -15.82 12.78
CA VAL A 450 8.90 -15.19 12.75
C VAL A 450 9.92 -16.08 13.47
N LYS A 451 11.12 -16.17 12.92
CA LYS A 451 12.26 -16.85 13.53
C LYS A 451 13.48 -15.95 13.56
N ASP A 452 14.49 -16.36 14.32
CA ASP A 452 15.78 -15.66 14.41
C ASP A 452 15.61 -14.17 14.74
N ALA A 453 14.58 -13.84 15.52
CA ALA A 453 14.18 -12.47 15.80
C ALA A 453 14.98 -11.92 16.98
N TRP A 454 15.56 -10.74 16.80
CA TRP A 454 16.32 -10.04 17.84
C TRP A 454 16.28 -8.53 17.63
N CYS A 455 16.51 -7.79 18.72
CA CYS A 455 16.75 -6.35 18.70
C CYS A 455 17.74 -5.97 19.79
N GLU A 456 18.55 -4.95 19.53
CA GLU A 456 19.35 -4.30 20.56
C GLU A 456 18.46 -3.73 21.68
N ARG A 457 18.96 -3.77 22.90
CA ARG A 457 18.32 -3.24 24.10
C ARG A 457 17.88 -1.78 23.90
N GLY A 458 16.64 -1.46 24.31
CA GLY A 458 16.05 -0.13 24.15
C GLY A 458 15.53 0.17 22.74
N ILE A 459 15.74 -0.71 21.76
CA ILE A 459 15.35 -0.49 20.37
C ILE A 459 14.04 -1.22 20.04
N SER A 460 13.12 -0.50 19.41
CA SER A 460 11.86 -1.05 18.87
C SER A 460 12.07 -1.50 17.42
N VAL A 461 11.38 -2.57 17.01
CA VAL A 461 11.38 -3.00 15.60
C VAL A 461 10.79 -1.87 14.75
N SER A 462 11.57 -1.38 13.80
CA SER A 462 11.17 -0.42 12.76
C SER A 462 12.04 -0.59 11.53
N ASP A 463 11.58 -0.10 10.37
CA ASP A 463 12.34 -0.15 9.12
C ASP A 463 13.71 0.52 9.24
N THR A 464 13.81 1.61 10.02
CA THR A 464 15.08 2.30 10.29
C THR A 464 16.07 1.39 10.97
N TYR A 465 15.63 0.69 12.03
CA TYR A 465 16.51 -0.15 12.85
C TYR A 465 16.82 -1.51 12.22
N LEU A 466 15.96 -1.99 11.33
CA LEU A 466 16.29 -3.13 10.47
C LEU A 466 17.40 -2.76 9.49
N LYS A 467 17.33 -1.59 8.85
CA LYS A 467 18.34 -1.12 7.90
C LYS A 467 19.69 -0.80 8.54
N SER A 468 19.70 -0.22 9.73
CA SER A 468 20.93 0.06 10.47
C SER A 468 21.51 -1.16 11.19
N GLY A 469 20.82 -2.30 11.14
CA GLY A 469 21.28 -3.55 11.73
C GLY A 469 21.19 -3.59 13.26
N ASN A 470 20.28 -2.82 13.87
CA ASN A 470 20.00 -2.88 15.31
C ASN A 470 18.89 -3.89 15.65
N CYS A 471 18.17 -4.39 14.64
CA CYS A 471 17.19 -5.46 14.76
C CYS A 471 17.31 -6.40 13.56
N GLY A 472 16.86 -7.65 13.72
CA GLY A 472 16.78 -8.61 12.64
C GLY A 472 15.75 -9.69 12.92
N TYR A 473 15.16 -10.24 11.87
CA TYR A 473 14.27 -11.39 11.93
C TYR A 473 14.12 -12.05 10.56
N THR A 474 13.61 -13.27 10.52
CA THR A 474 13.19 -13.96 9.30
C THR A 474 11.72 -14.32 9.38
N ILE A 475 10.94 -13.96 8.37
CA ILE A 475 9.53 -14.37 8.25
C ILE A 475 9.50 -15.80 7.69
N VAL A 476 8.63 -16.64 8.24
CA VAL A 476 8.40 -18.01 7.78
C VAL A 476 6.93 -18.18 7.43
N TYR A 477 6.69 -18.73 6.25
CA TYR A 477 5.35 -19.03 5.74
C TYR A 477 5.18 -20.55 5.63
N GLU A 478 4.04 -21.06 6.12
CA GLU A 478 3.65 -22.45 5.98
C GLU A 478 2.26 -22.54 5.35
N GLY A 479 2.13 -23.33 4.28
CA GLY A 479 0.85 -23.59 3.62
C GLY A 479 0.68 -23.03 2.20
N PHE A 480 1.73 -22.46 1.60
CA PHE A 480 1.70 -22.13 0.17
C PHE A 480 1.37 -23.37 -0.68
N LYS A 481 0.57 -23.15 -1.71
CA LYS A 481 0.10 -24.11 -2.70
C LYS A 481 0.83 -23.87 -4.02
N ASN A 482 0.75 -24.84 -4.93
CA ASN A 482 1.20 -24.67 -6.32
C ASN A 482 2.66 -24.19 -6.51
N GLY A 483 3.54 -24.38 -5.52
CA GLY A 483 4.92 -23.90 -5.56
C GLY A 483 5.08 -22.40 -5.38
N GLU A 484 4.06 -21.71 -4.87
CA GLU A 484 4.05 -20.27 -4.62
C GLU A 484 4.92 -19.86 -3.43
N ASP A 485 5.25 -18.57 -3.37
CA ASP A 485 6.00 -17.92 -2.31
C ASP A 485 5.39 -16.55 -1.93
N GLU A 486 6.12 -15.73 -1.17
CA GLU A 486 5.64 -14.43 -0.69
C GLU A 486 5.28 -13.42 -1.79
N ALA A 487 5.65 -13.67 -3.05
CA ALA A 487 5.28 -12.81 -4.18
C ALA A 487 3.75 -12.76 -4.42
N VAL A 488 2.99 -13.73 -3.90
CA VAL A 488 1.51 -13.77 -4.03
C VAL A 488 0.79 -12.88 -3.02
N LEU A 489 1.51 -12.28 -2.07
CA LEU A 489 0.93 -11.37 -1.10
C LEU A 489 0.63 -10.01 -1.75
N SER A 490 -0.60 -9.53 -1.62
CA SER A 490 -1.00 -8.19 -2.04
C SER A 490 -0.60 -7.11 -1.02
N ALA A 491 -0.30 -7.51 0.22
CA ALA A 491 0.27 -6.67 1.25
C ALA A 491 1.30 -7.45 2.09
N PRO A 492 2.46 -6.87 2.44
CA PRO A 492 3.50 -7.56 3.18
C PRO A 492 3.17 -7.73 4.66
N VAL A 493 3.84 -8.67 5.32
CA VAL A 493 3.74 -8.87 6.77
C VAL A 493 4.39 -7.69 7.51
N LYS A 494 3.62 -7.07 8.40
CA LYS A 494 4.10 -6.06 9.34
C LYS A 494 4.51 -6.71 10.66
N VAL A 495 5.78 -6.57 11.00
CA VAL A 495 6.35 -7.05 12.27
C VAL A 495 6.56 -5.87 13.21
N THR A 496 6.05 -5.97 14.44
CA THR A 496 6.21 -4.92 15.45
C THR A 496 6.61 -5.52 16.80
N SER A 497 7.50 -4.82 17.50
CA SER A 497 7.86 -5.10 18.89
C SER A 497 8.43 -3.82 19.49
N LYS A 498 7.80 -3.33 20.55
CA LYS A 498 8.13 -2.03 21.16
C LYS A 498 9.01 -2.23 22.38
N ALA A 499 10.08 -1.45 22.49
CA ALA A 499 10.93 -1.42 23.68
C ALA A 499 10.16 -0.95 24.92
N SER A 500 10.50 -1.54 26.05
CA SER A 500 9.97 -1.16 27.36
C SER A 500 10.41 0.27 27.73
N LYS A 501 9.63 0.94 28.59
CA LYS A 501 10.09 2.16 29.28
C LYS A 501 11.04 1.83 30.43
N GLU A 502 10.81 0.70 31.08
CA GLU A 502 11.70 0.17 32.11
C GLU A 502 12.94 -0.48 31.48
N PRO A 503 14.12 -0.39 32.13
CA PRO A 503 15.35 -1.00 31.67
C PRO A 503 15.20 -2.48 31.28
N GLU A 504 15.42 -2.78 30.00
CA GLU A 504 15.41 -4.14 29.48
C GLU A 504 16.66 -4.94 29.91
N VAL A 505 16.52 -6.26 30.04
CA VAL A 505 17.63 -7.16 30.39
C VAL A 505 18.14 -7.88 29.14
N VAL A 506 19.46 -7.85 28.90
CA VAL A 506 20.08 -8.55 27.77
C VAL A 506 19.89 -10.06 27.92
N GLY A 507 19.53 -10.74 26.82
CA GLY A 507 19.21 -12.17 26.77
C GLY A 507 17.76 -12.51 27.11
N ALA A 508 16.99 -11.55 27.65
CA ALA A 508 15.55 -11.74 27.87
C ALA A 508 14.77 -11.72 26.54
N ILE A 509 13.53 -12.19 26.59
CA ILE A 509 12.62 -12.21 25.43
C ILE A 509 11.57 -11.12 25.51
N ARG A 510 11.17 -10.59 24.35
CA ARG A 510 10.11 -9.60 24.19
C ARG A 510 9.08 -10.07 23.16
N SER A 511 7.81 -9.76 23.38
CA SER A 511 6.73 -10.14 22.46
C SER A 511 6.86 -9.46 21.09
N VAL A 512 6.51 -10.20 20.04
CA VAL A 512 6.42 -9.73 18.66
C VAL A 512 4.99 -9.87 18.18
N SER A 513 4.49 -8.87 17.47
CA SER A 513 3.17 -8.87 16.84
C SER A 513 3.33 -8.83 15.32
N LEU A 514 2.65 -9.77 14.66
CA LEU A 514 2.59 -9.89 13.20
C LEU A 514 1.19 -9.46 12.74
N SER A 515 1.10 -8.72 11.64
CA SER A 515 -0.17 -8.21 11.11
C SER A 515 -0.05 -7.76 9.66
N GLY A 516 -1.16 -7.37 9.04
CA GLY A 516 -1.18 -6.57 7.81
C GLY A 516 -0.97 -7.32 6.49
N ALA A 517 -0.56 -8.59 6.51
CA ALA A 517 -0.43 -9.35 5.28
C ALA A 517 -1.80 -9.70 4.69
N GLU A 518 -1.91 -9.61 3.37
CA GLU A 518 -3.12 -9.91 2.60
C GLU A 518 -2.76 -10.72 1.36
N ALA A 519 -3.66 -11.61 0.93
CA ALA A 519 -3.53 -12.36 -0.30
C ALA A 519 -4.90 -12.76 -0.86
N THR A 520 -5.01 -12.82 -2.19
CA THR A 520 -6.25 -13.17 -2.88
C THR A 520 -6.71 -14.58 -2.53
N ASN A 521 -5.82 -15.57 -2.64
CA ASN A 521 -6.17 -16.98 -2.52
C ASN A 521 -5.94 -17.58 -1.12
N TYR A 522 -5.43 -16.80 -0.17
CA TYR A 522 -5.10 -17.26 1.17
C TYR A 522 -5.85 -16.52 2.27
N ASP A 523 -6.20 -17.28 3.31
CA ASP A 523 -6.63 -16.82 4.61
C ASP A 523 -5.42 -16.85 5.55
N ILE A 524 -4.97 -15.67 5.96
CA ILE A 524 -3.70 -15.48 6.64
C ILE A 524 -3.91 -15.54 8.15
N SER A 525 -3.16 -16.42 8.79
CA SER A 525 -3.12 -16.56 10.25
C SER A 525 -1.71 -16.32 10.76
N TYR A 526 -1.60 -15.79 11.97
CA TYR A 526 -0.31 -15.52 12.60
C TYR A 526 -0.09 -16.49 13.75
N ALA A 527 1.11 -17.07 13.82
CA ALA A 527 1.48 -17.94 14.94
C ALA A 527 1.40 -17.13 16.26
N PRO A 528 0.82 -17.69 17.33
CA PRO A 528 0.69 -16.99 18.60
C PRO A 528 2.05 -16.88 19.32
N ASN A 529 2.13 -15.99 20.31
CA ASN A 529 3.25 -15.88 21.26
C ASN A 529 4.64 -15.77 20.61
N GLN A 530 4.73 -15.06 19.49
CA GLN A 530 6.01 -14.81 18.83
C GLN A 530 6.87 -13.91 19.71
N THR A 531 8.17 -14.17 19.73
CA THR A 531 9.13 -13.44 20.57
C THR A 531 10.41 -13.12 19.82
N LEU A 532 11.12 -12.10 20.30
CA LEU A 532 12.49 -11.81 19.92
C LEU A 532 13.40 -11.81 21.15
N ILE A 533 14.70 -11.98 20.94
CA ILE A 533 15.73 -11.91 21.99
C ILE A 533 16.31 -10.49 22.05
N ILE A 534 16.50 -9.97 23.26
CA ILE A 534 17.15 -8.67 23.50
C ILE A 534 18.67 -8.86 23.50
N THR A 535 19.37 -8.11 22.64
CA THR A 535 20.84 -8.16 22.53
C THR A 535 21.48 -6.90 23.12
N LYS A 536 22.80 -6.93 23.32
CA LYS A 536 23.57 -5.76 23.77
C LYS A 536 23.46 -4.63 22.75
N THR A 537 23.35 -3.39 23.21
CA THR A 537 23.30 -2.21 22.35
C THR A 537 24.71 -1.75 21.98
N THR A 538 24.89 -1.22 20.78
CA THR A 538 26.19 -0.67 20.39
C THR A 538 26.45 0.70 21.07
N LEU A 539 27.49 0.78 21.89
CA LEU A 539 27.98 2.04 22.47
C LEU A 539 29.20 2.53 21.67
N SER A 540 29.03 3.57 20.87
CA SER A 540 30.10 4.14 20.05
C SER A 540 30.95 5.11 20.87
N VAL A 541 32.27 4.91 20.88
CA VAL A 541 33.23 5.75 21.60
C VAL A 541 34.15 6.43 20.58
N TYR A 542 34.30 7.75 20.69
CA TYR A 542 35.11 8.56 19.79
C TYR A 542 35.72 9.75 20.54
N VAL A 543 36.42 10.64 19.83
CA VAL A 543 37.08 11.79 20.47
C VAL A 543 36.70 13.12 19.84
N GLU A 544 36.83 14.18 20.62
CA GLU A 544 36.50 15.54 20.22
C GLU A 544 37.47 16.58 20.79
N TYR A 545 37.65 17.66 20.05
CA TYR A 545 38.44 18.82 20.46
C TYR A 545 37.98 20.08 19.71
N ALA A 546 37.82 21.19 20.42
CA ALA A 546 37.44 22.51 19.90
C ALA A 546 36.23 22.51 18.94
N GLY A 547 35.20 21.74 19.28
CA GLY A 547 33.97 21.61 18.48
C GLY A 547 34.10 20.74 17.23
N LYS A 548 35.22 20.04 17.06
CA LYS A 548 35.41 19.00 16.03
C LYS A 548 35.45 17.63 16.68
N SER A 549 34.93 16.64 15.97
CA SER A 549 34.94 15.24 16.37
C SER A 549 35.76 14.43 15.38
N LEU A 550 36.51 13.45 15.86
CA LEU A 550 37.21 12.45 15.06
C LEU A 550 36.48 11.13 15.21
N ASN A 551 35.73 10.72 14.18
CA ASN A 551 34.95 9.50 14.25
C ASN A 551 34.56 8.94 12.86
N THR A 552 34.42 7.62 12.78
CA THR A 552 33.99 6.88 11.59
C THR A 552 32.49 6.99 11.30
N ARG A 553 31.67 7.39 12.29
CA ARG A 553 30.21 7.51 12.12
C ARG A 553 29.82 8.67 11.19
N TYR A 554 30.57 9.77 11.25
CA TYR A 554 30.35 10.98 10.46
C TYR A 554 31.46 11.25 9.44
N ASP A 555 32.34 10.26 9.22
CA ASP A 555 33.50 10.33 8.32
C ASP A 555 34.41 11.55 8.58
N TYR A 556 34.60 11.88 9.85
CA TYR A 556 35.48 12.97 10.26
C TYR A 556 36.84 12.41 10.70
N LYS A 557 37.88 12.79 9.96
CA LYS A 557 39.21 12.16 10.01
C LYS A 557 40.32 13.07 10.54
N GLU A 558 40.02 14.33 10.83
CA GLU A 558 41.05 15.30 11.19
C GLU A 558 40.66 16.14 12.41
N ILE A 559 41.60 16.26 13.36
CA ILE A 559 41.59 17.26 14.42
C ILE A 559 42.73 18.25 14.17
N VAL A 560 42.48 19.54 14.34
CA VAL A 560 43.52 20.57 14.22
C VAL A 560 43.75 21.21 15.59
N ALA A 561 44.93 20.98 16.15
CA ALA A 561 45.28 21.32 17.53
C ALA A 561 46.44 22.34 17.58
N PRO A 562 46.59 23.08 18.69
CA PRO A 562 47.60 24.11 18.81
C PRO A 562 48.98 23.51 19.07
N VAL A 563 50.01 24.20 18.57
CA VAL A 563 51.42 23.92 18.90
C VAL A 563 51.69 24.14 20.39
N GLY A 564 52.60 23.36 20.97
CA GLY A 564 53.08 23.58 22.34
C GLY A 564 52.23 22.94 23.46
N LEU A 565 51.34 21.98 23.14
CA LEU A 565 50.54 21.29 24.16
C LEU A 565 51.33 20.20 24.89
N ASP A 566 51.40 20.30 26.22
CA ASP A 566 52.10 19.35 27.09
C ASP A 566 51.37 18.01 27.28
N LYS A 567 50.06 17.97 27.03
CA LYS A 567 49.20 16.78 27.21
C LYS A 567 48.19 16.67 26.07
N CYS A 568 47.71 15.46 25.81
CA CYS A 568 46.64 15.20 24.86
C CYS A 568 45.36 15.95 25.29
N PRO A 569 44.81 16.87 24.48
CA PRO A 569 43.64 17.64 24.86
C PRO A 569 42.33 16.98 24.41
N LEU A 570 42.39 15.80 23.79
CA LEU A 570 41.22 15.15 23.20
C LEU A 570 40.29 14.64 24.30
N ARG A 571 39.01 15.01 24.23
CA ARG A 571 37.97 14.44 25.10
C ARG A 571 37.40 13.19 24.47
N VAL A 572 37.14 12.17 25.30
CA VAL A 572 36.37 10.99 24.90
C VAL A 572 34.89 11.32 24.96
N SER A 573 34.17 10.95 23.90
CA SER A 573 32.74 11.17 23.73
C SER A 573 32.03 9.87 23.34
N PHE A 574 30.76 9.77 23.72
CA PHE A 574 29.98 8.54 23.64
C PHE A 574 28.63 8.79 22.95
N THR A 575 28.16 7.82 22.18
CA THR A 575 26.78 7.80 21.66
C THR A 575 26.21 6.39 21.74
N GLY A 576 24.92 6.29 22.10
CA GLY A 576 24.20 5.01 22.16
C GLY A 576 23.83 4.52 23.56
N PHE A 577 24.08 5.30 24.62
CA PHE A 577 23.50 5.03 25.93
C PHE A 577 21.97 4.88 25.84
N GLN A 578 21.43 3.96 26.62
CA GLN A 578 20.01 3.63 26.70
C GLN A 578 19.51 3.82 28.12
N TYR A 579 18.24 4.21 28.27
CA TYR A 579 17.64 4.52 29.57
C TYR A 579 18.50 5.58 30.32
N ASP A 580 18.69 5.43 31.62
CA ASP A 580 19.47 6.36 32.45
C ASP A 580 20.96 6.00 32.54
N ASP A 581 21.44 5.10 31.65
CA ASP A 581 22.84 4.72 31.60
C ASP A 581 23.71 5.91 31.18
N ASN A 582 24.89 6.03 31.80
CA ASN A 582 25.84 7.09 31.55
C ASN A 582 27.28 6.55 31.65
N VAL A 583 28.26 7.43 31.46
CA VAL A 583 29.68 7.05 31.48
C VAL A 583 30.05 6.36 32.80
N THR A 584 29.61 6.90 33.94
CA THR A 584 29.90 6.35 35.26
C THR A 584 29.23 4.99 35.48
N SER A 585 27.98 4.80 35.06
CA SER A 585 27.28 3.52 35.24
C SER A 585 27.87 2.38 34.39
N VAL A 586 28.45 2.70 33.22
CA VAL A 586 29.00 1.70 32.30
C VAL A 586 30.49 1.41 32.54
N PHE A 587 31.29 2.44 32.81
CA PHE A 587 32.75 2.32 32.91
C PHE A 587 33.30 2.43 34.35
N GLY A 588 32.49 2.92 35.29
CA GLY A 588 32.94 3.18 36.66
C GLY A 588 34.15 4.13 36.68
N GLU A 589 35.20 3.74 37.41
CA GLU A 589 36.47 4.50 37.47
C GLU A 589 37.39 4.21 36.27
N ASN A 590 37.15 3.15 35.49
CA ASN A 590 38.01 2.73 34.39
C ASN A 590 37.53 3.37 33.08
N LEU A 591 37.86 4.64 32.87
CA LEU A 591 37.42 5.38 31.68
C LEU A 591 38.28 5.07 30.45
N PRO A 592 37.70 5.09 29.22
CA PRO A 592 38.49 5.09 28.01
C PRO A 592 39.43 6.29 27.95
N VAL A 593 40.63 6.08 27.42
CA VAL A 593 41.69 7.09 27.37
C VAL A 593 42.06 7.38 25.93
N ALA A 594 41.94 8.64 25.53
CA ALA A 594 42.43 9.12 24.25
C ALA A 594 43.93 9.43 24.34
N ASN A 595 44.68 9.02 23.33
CA ASN A 595 46.10 9.32 23.18
C ASN A 595 46.37 9.89 21.80
N TRP A 596 47.44 10.66 21.68
CA TRP A 596 47.93 11.19 20.42
C TRP A 596 49.44 11.04 20.33
N SER A 597 50.02 11.16 19.13
CA SER A 597 51.48 11.08 18.96
C SER A 597 52.19 12.44 19.07
N ILE A 598 51.47 13.53 19.27
CA ILE A 598 52.03 14.89 19.31
C ILE A 598 52.64 15.20 20.69
N THR A 599 53.78 15.88 20.65
CA THR A 599 54.53 16.37 21.81
C THR A 599 54.59 17.90 21.79
N LYS A 600 54.91 18.51 22.93
CA LYS A 600 55.01 19.98 23.06
C LYS A 600 56.04 20.62 22.13
N ASP A 601 57.07 19.86 21.73
CA ASP A 601 58.20 20.34 20.95
C ASP A 601 57.99 20.19 19.43
N ASP A 602 56.87 19.59 19.01
CA ASP A 602 56.55 19.40 17.60
C ASP A 602 56.20 20.74 16.91
N PRO A 603 56.78 21.04 15.73
CA PRO A 603 56.54 22.30 15.03
C PRO A 603 55.16 22.38 14.36
N ILE A 604 54.76 23.59 13.96
CA ILE A 604 53.59 23.82 13.11
C ILE A 604 53.71 23.01 11.81
N GLY A 605 52.62 22.33 11.44
CA GLY A 605 52.53 21.47 10.25
C GLY A 605 52.77 19.99 10.53
N THR A 606 53.21 19.60 11.73
CA THR A 606 53.36 18.19 12.12
C THR A 606 52.00 17.48 12.09
N GLU A 607 51.97 16.31 11.45
CA GLU A 607 50.85 15.38 11.51
C GLU A 607 51.17 14.27 12.51
N GLY A 608 50.18 13.93 13.34
CA GLY A 608 50.27 12.87 14.34
C GLY A 608 49.09 11.91 14.27
N THR A 609 49.24 10.75 14.90
CA THR A 609 48.18 9.75 15.00
C THR A 609 47.36 9.94 16.27
N VAL A 610 46.13 9.44 16.24
CA VAL A 610 45.23 9.39 17.41
C VAL A 610 44.88 7.94 17.69
N SER A 611 44.90 7.55 18.96
CA SER A 611 44.45 6.24 19.40
C SER A 611 43.51 6.36 20.59
N LEU A 612 42.63 5.39 20.73
CA LEU A 612 41.68 5.30 21.83
C LEU A 612 41.85 3.95 22.51
N SER A 613 42.23 3.98 23.79
CA SER A 613 42.36 2.79 24.63
C SER A 613 41.06 2.61 25.41
N ILE A 614 40.32 1.56 25.09
CA ILE A 614 39.09 1.18 25.80
C ILE A 614 39.45 0.09 26.82
N PRO A 615 38.99 0.17 28.08
CA PRO A 615 39.26 -0.85 29.08
C PRO A 615 38.76 -2.23 28.62
N GLU A 616 39.60 -3.25 28.79
CA GLU A 616 39.23 -4.64 28.53
C GLU A 616 38.46 -5.20 29.72
N MET A 617 37.13 -5.14 29.64
CA MET A 617 36.23 -5.74 30.62
C MET A 617 34.92 -6.16 29.95
N GLU A 618 34.11 -6.94 30.65
CA GLU A 618 32.77 -7.29 30.17
C GLU A 618 31.81 -6.14 30.44
N TYR A 619 31.19 -5.63 29.37
CA TYR A 619 30.12 -4.65 29.45
C TYR A 619 28.78 -5.39 29.35
N GLU A 620 28.03 -5.44 30.45
CA GLU A 620 26.81 -6.26 30.57
C GLU A 620 25.77 -5.92 29.49
N ASN A 621 25.52 -4.62 29.28
CA ASN A 621 24.46 -4.12 28.40
C ASN A 621 24.93 -3.65 27.02
N TYR A 622 26.25 -3.55 26.80
CA TYR A 622 26.79 -2.84 25.64
C TYR A 622 27.85 -3.63 24.87
N VAL A 623 27.85 -3.46 23.55
CA VAL A 623 29.01 -3.71 22.70
C VAL A 623 29.72 -2.38 22.51
N VAL A 624 30.85 -2.19 23.20
CA VAL A 624 31.60 -0.94 23.13
C VAL A 624 32.47 -0.93 21.88
N LYS A 625 32.26 0.07 21.01
CA LYS A 625 32.93 0.17 19.71
C LYS A 625 33.86 1.37 19.69
N ASN A 626 35.13 1.13 19.36
CA ASN A 626 36.07 2.20 19.01
C ASN A 626 35.70 2.76 17.62
N CYS A 627 35.39 4.05 17.56
CA CYS A 627 35.00 4.74 16.34
C CYS A 627 36.06 5.69 15.81
N ILE A 628 37.33 5.60 16.25
CA ILE A 628 38.42 6.35 15.63
C ILE A 628 38.71 5.76 14.22
N PRO A 629 38.77 6.59 13.15
CA PRO A 629 39.15 6.11 11.83
C PRO A 629 40.60 5.62 11.78
N ASP A 630 40.88 4.58 10.99
CA ASP A 630 42.24 4.04 10.81
C ASP A 630 43.22 5.10 10.24
N ASP A 631 42.71 6.02 9.43
CA ASP A 631 43.44 7.16 8.86
C ASP A 631 43.21 8.48 9.63
N GLY A 632 42.66 8.39 10.84
CA GLY A 632 42.42 9.53 11.71
C GLY A 632 43.70 10.18 12.18
N LYS A 633 43.83 11.50 11.98
CA LYS A 633 45.04 12.26 12.31
C LYS A 633 44.77 13.55 13.06
N VAL A 634 45.82 14.04 13.72
CA VAL A 634 45.89 15.37 14.30
C VAL A 634 46.93 16.21 13.56
N ILE A 635 46.61 17.48 13.29
CA ILE A 635 47.50 18.43 12.61
C ILE A 635 47.80 19.60 13.54
N VAL A 636 49.08 19.90 13.74
CA VAL A 636 49.53 21.00 14.59
C VAL A 636 49.51 22.33 13.83
N LYS A 637 48.82 23.35 14.35
CA LYS A 637 48.82 24.73 13.80
C LYS A 637 48.93 25.79 14.89
N ALA A 638 49.16 27.05 14.48
CA ALA A 638 49.13 28.19 15.40
C ALA A 638 47.73 28.39 16.00
N ALA A 639 47.64 28.62 17.31
CA ALA A 639 46.38 28.90 17.99
C ALA A 639 45.99 30.37 17.83
N PRO A 640 44.68 30.68 17.69
CA PRO A 640 44.20 32.03 17.97
C PRO A 640 44.27 32.31 19.47
N LYS A 641 44.22 33.58 19.87
CA LYS A 641 44.14 34.00 21.26
C LYS A 641 42.80 33.56 21.88
N LEU A 642 42.87 32.86 23.02
CA LEU A 642 41.73 32.59 23.91
C LEU A 642 42.19 32.63 25.36
N GLU A 643 41.84 33.70 26.06
CA GLU A 643 42.06 33.89 27.50
C GLU A 643 40.71 34.02 28.20
N ILE A 644 40.56 33.35 29.34
CA ILE A 644 39.36 33.37 30.19
C ILE A 644 39.83 33.61 31.62
N ALA A 645 39.30 34.63 32.28
CA ALA A 645 39.71 34.96 33.65
C ALA A 645 39.14 33.97 34.67
N GLU A 646 37.87 33.59 34.52
CA GLU A 646 37.15 32.70 35.41
C GLU A 646 37.33 31.24 34.95
N THR A 647 38.25 30.52 35.59
CA THR A 647 38.53 29.10 35.28
C THR A 647 37.89 28.13 36.26
N GLU A 648 37.45 28.61 37.42
CA GLU A 648 36.67 27.87 38.42
C GLU A 648 35.56 28.79 38.93
N LEU A 649 34.34 28.26 39.02
CA LEU A 649 33.15 28.95 39.52
C LEU A 649 32.55 28.14 40.67
N ASP A 650 32.63 28.68 41.88
CA ASP A 650 32.01 28.13 43.09
C ASP A 650 30.82 29.01 43.47
N VAL A 651 29.60 28.49 43.28
CA VAL A 651 28.34 29.23 43.51
C VAL A 651 27.35 28.39 44.30
N VAL A 652 26.29 29.01 44.82
CA VAL A 652 25.14 28.31 45.41
C VAL A 652 23.99 28.25 44.41
N TYR A 653 23.19 27.19 44.44
CA TYR A 653 21.97 27.10 43.64
C TYR A 653 21.06 28.31 43.87
N GLY A 654 20.55 28.93 42.79
CA GLY A 654 19.77 30.16 42.85
C GLY A 654 20.55 31.45 42.59
N GLU A 655 21.88 31.38 42.46
CA GLU A 655 22.66 32.55 42.08
C GLU A 655 22.44 32.99 40.63
N GLU A 656 22.53 34.30 40.41
CA GLU A 656 22.42 34.90 39.08
C GLU A 656 23.52 34.39 38.14
N PRO A 657 23.24 34.25 36.84
CA PRO A 657 24.24 33.74 35.90
C PRO A 657 25.48 34.64 35.82
N VAL A 658 26.67 34.05 35.75
CA VAL A 658 27.97 34.75 35.68
C VAL A 658 28.35 35.05 34.23
N THR A 659 28.78 36.28 33.94
CA THR A 659 29.40 36.63 32.66
C THR A 659 30.91 36.46 32.72
N LEU A 660 31.45 35.62 31.84
CA LEU A 660 32.88 35.34 31.70
C LEU A 660 33.61 36.51 31.06
N THR A 661 34.79 36.82 31.58
CA THR A 661 35.73 37.78 31.02
C THR A 661 36.62 37.07 30.01
N ILE A 662 36.36 37.29 28.71
CA ILE A 662 37.02 36.59 27.61
C ILE A 662 37.78 37.58 26.73
N ALA A 663 39.06 37.28 26.45
CA ALA A 663 39.88 38.01 25.49
C ALA A 663 40.30 37.11 24.32
N THR A 664 39.98 37.53 23.10
CA THR A 664 40.29 36.80 21.86
C THR A 664 40.81 37.74 20.77
N ASP A 665 41.32 37.17 19.67
CA ASP A 665 41.70 37.94 18.48
C ASP A 665 40.46 38.50 17.76
N GLU A 666 40.61 39.64 17.07
CA GLU A 666 39.52 40.30 16.35
C GLU A 666 38.88 39.36 15.30
N GLY A 667 37.55 39.29 15.28
CA GLY A 667 36.80 38.45 14.33
C GLY A 667 36.71 36.96 14.70
N THR A 668 37.21 36.54 15.87
CA THR A 668 37.03 35.18 16.38
C THR A 668 35.70 35.01 17.14
N LYS A 669 35.09 33.82 17.05
CA LYS A 669 33.84 33.50 17.74
C LYS A 669 34.08 32.38 18.74
N VAL A 670 33.77 32.65 20.01
CA VAL A 670 33.79 31.64 21.09
C VAL A 670 32.46 30.89 21.11
N SER A 671 32.56 29.56 21.21
CA SER A 671 31.45 28.62 21.39
C SER A 671 31.66 27.85 22.69
N TYR A 672 30.61 27.19 23.18
CA TYR A 672 30.62 26.49 24.47
C TYR A 672 30.12 25.07 24.29
N LYS A 673 30.72 24.14 25.04
CA LYS A 673 30.25 22.77 25.18
C LYS A 673 30.26 22.38 26.66
N ASN A 674 29.14 21.86 27.15
CA ASN A 674 28.99 21.43 28.53
C ASN A 674 29.08 19.91 28.62
N ASN A 675 29.69 19.41 29.71
CA ASN A 675 29.65 17.98 30.02
C ASN A 675 28.26 17.56 30.51
N ASP A 676 27.64 18.40 31.35
CA ASP A 676 26.31 18.17 31.90
C ASP A 676 25.49 19.46 31.81
N TYR A 677 24.49 19.47 30.93
CA TYR A 677 23.62 20.62 30.68
C TYR A 677 22.50 20.78 31.72
N ASP A 678 22.28 19.77 32.56
CA ASP A 678 21.29 19.79 33.63
C ASP A 678 21.87 20.48 34.87
N ILE A 679 23.19 20.38 35.08
CA ILE A 679 23.91 21.11 36.13
C ILE A 679 24.15 22.58 35.75
N ALA A 680 24.80 22.86 34.62
CA ALA A 680 25.09 24.23 34.18
C ALA A 680 25.15 24.37 32.65
N SER A 681 24.87 25.57 32.13
CA SER A 681 24.95 25.86 30.69
C SER A 681 25.63 27.20 30.41
N ALA A 682 26.41 27.31 29.33
CA ALA A 682 27.00 28.58 28.91
C ALA A 682 26.52 29.00 27.51
N LEU A 683 26.12 30.26 27.37
CA LEU A 683 25.74 30.85 26.08
C LEU A 683 26.25 32.28 26.01
N SER A 684 26.93 32.63 24.91
CA SER A 684 27.44 33.99 24.65
C SER A 684 28.26 34.56 25.81
N GLY A 685 29.05 33.72 26.49
CA GLY A 685 29.87 34.13 27.64
C GLY A 685 29.12 34.21 28.96
N LYS A 686 27.83 33.86 29.01
CA LYS A 686 27.03 33.84 30.23
C LYS A 686 26.80 32.41 30.69
N VAL A 687 27.29 32.06 31.89
CA VAL A 687 27.12 30.76 32.55
C VAL A 687 25.91 30.80 33.46
N THR A 688 24.95 29.91 33.24
CA THR A 688 23.72 29.74 34.04
C THR A 688 23.78 28.46 34.84
N PHE A 689 23.37 28.53 36.11
CA PHE A 689 23.41 27.44 37.09
C PHE A 689 22.00 26.85 37.25
N LYS A 690 21.85 25.54 37.05
CA LYS A 690 20.53 24.90 36.93
C LYS A 690 20.26 23.79 37.95
N GLN A 691 21.31 23.12 38.43
CA GLN A 691 21.20 22.10 39.46
C GLN A 691 22.45 22.10 40.33
N ALA A 692 22.31 21.78 41.61
CA ALA A 692 23.46 21.56 42.48
C ALA A 692 24.26 20.34 42.02
N GLY A 693 25.59 20.43 42.08
CA GLY A 693 26.51 19.42 41.55
C GLY A 693 27.81 20.03 41.03
N GLU A 694 28.62 19.22 40.38
CA GLU A 694 29.88 19.62 39.76
C GLU A 694 29.85 19.27 38.27
N THR A 695 30.32 20.19 37.41
CA THR A 695 30.42 19.98 35.96
C THR A 695 31.54 20.82 35.36
N SER A 696 31.85 20.56 34.08
CA SER A 696 32.83 21.35 33.32
C SER A 696 32.18 21.96 32.07
N ILE A 697 32.58 23.20 31.78
CA ILE A 697 32.23 23.93 30.57
C ILE A 697 33.49 24.16 29.76
N PHE A 698 33.47 23.78 28.50
CA PHE A 698 34.56 24.00 27.55
C PHE A 698 34.22 25.15 26.64
N ALA A 699 34.88 26.28 26.83
CA ALA A 699 34.83 27.42 25.92
C ALA A 699 35.89 27.21 24.82
N TYR A 700 35.50 27.30 23.56
CA TYR A 700 36.37 26.96 22.44
C TYR A 700 36.18 27.85 21.21
N ILE A 701 37.25 27.93 20.42
CA ILE A 701 37.26 28.48 19.06
C ILE A 701 37.55 27.31 18.13
N SER A 702 36.65 27.06 17.17
CA SER A 702 36.86 26.00 16.17
C SER A 702 37.98 26.35 15.18
N PRO A 703 38.70 25.35 14.65
CA PRO A 703 39.76 25.58 13.67
C PRO A 703 39.22 26.26 12.40
N LYS A 704 39.99 27.21 11.86
CA LYS A 704 39.64 27.96 10.65
C LYS A 704 40.88 28.40 9.89
N GLY A 705 40.97 28.02 8.61
CA GLY A 705 42.11 28.35 7.74
C GLY A 705 43.42 27.84 8.30
N ASP A 706 44.36 28.74 8.55
CA ASP A 706 45.70 28.44 9.06
C ASP A 706 45.77 28.36 10.59
N PHE A 707 44.67 28.65 11.29
CA PHE A 707 44.61 28.59 12.74
C PHE A 707 43.99 27.27 13.22
N SER A 708 44.59 26.70 14.27
CA SER A 708 44.05 25.54 14.98
C SER A 708 42.81 25.91 15.79
N GLY A 709 42.12 24.88 16.29
CA GLY A 709 41.14 25.08 17.35
C GLY A 709 41.85 25.26 18.69
N ILE A 710 41.24 26.01 19.59
CA ILE A 710 41.70 26.12 20.98
C ILE A 710 40.49 26.03 21.91
N GLU A 711 40.67 25.40 23.07
CA GLU A 711 39.63 25.30 24.09
C GLU A 711 40.22 25.47 25.49
N LYS A 712 39.38 25.92 26.41
CA LYS A 712 39.68 26.09 27.83
C LYS A 712 38.53 25.51 28.64
N GLU A 713 38.89 24.75 29.68
CA GLU A 713 37.95 24.21 30.65
C GLU A 713 37.68 25.24 31.75
N ILE A 714 36.41 25.35 32.13
CA ILE A 714 35.91 26.11 33.27
C ILE A 714 35.21 25.10 34.17
N LYS A 715 35.72 24.89 35.38
CA LYS A 715 35.07 24.02 36.36
C LYS A 715 33.96 24.78 37.07
N VAL A 716 32.83 24.14 37.25
CA VAL A 716 31.65 24.73 37.87
C VAL A 716 31.20 23.83 39.01
N LYS A 717 31.13 24.39 40.22
CA LYS A 717 30.63 23.74 41.42
C LYS A 717 29.46 24.55 41.96
N ILE A 718 28.31 23.90 42.05
CA ILE A 718 27.07 24.50 42.52
C ILE A 718 26.70 23.78 43.82
N ALA A 719 26.84 24.47 44.95
CA ALA A 719 26.39 23.97 46.24
C ALA A 719 24.85 24.02 46.34
N LYS A 720 24.27 23.14 47.17
CA LYS A 720 22.83 23.19 47.45
C LYS A 720 22.46 24.47 48.20
N ALA A 721 21.31 25.05 47.87
CA ALA A 721 20.77 26.22 48.56
C ALA A 721 20.15 25.85 49.93
N PRO A 722 20.24 26.68 50.96
CA PRO A 722 19.54 26.43 52.21
C PRO A 722 18.02 26.57 52.03
N LEU A 723 17.23 25.66 52.61
CA LEU A 723 15.77 25.71 52.61
C LEU A 723 15.24 25.31 53.99
N THR A 724 14.31 26.07 54.56
CA THR A 724 13.60 25.68 55.77
C THR A 724 12.20 25.19 55.43
N VAL A 725 11.83 24.01 55.94
CA VAL A 725 10.46 23.48 55.85
C VAL A 725 9.88 23.36 57.25
N LYS A 726 8.79 24.08 57.51
CA LYS A 726 8.15 24.13 58.82
C LYS A 726 6.73 23.57 58.76
N ALA A 727 6.35 22.71 59.71
CA ALA A 727 4.94 22.33 59.88
C ALA A 727 4.19 23.46 60.60
N LYS A 728 3.04 23.89 60.06
CA LYS A 728 2.22 24.93 60.70
C LYS A 728 1.63 24.43 62.02
N ASP A 729 1.58 25.32 62.99
CA ASP A 729 0.90 25.06 64.24
C ASP A 729 -0.61 24.96 64.01
N VAL A 730 -1.26 23.98 64.63
CA VAL A 730 -2.69 23.68 64.45
C VAL A 730 -3.43 23.85 65.77
N ASN A 731 -4.55 24.57 65.76
CA ASN A 731 -5.49 24.58 66.88
C ASN A 731 -6.63 23.59 66.59
N LEU A 732 -6.73 22.52 67.37
CA LEU A 732 -7.77 21.51 67.24
C LEU A 732 -8.83 21.67 68.33
N ILE A 733 -10.10 21.79 67.96
CA ILE A 733 -11.20 21.87 68.92
C ILE A 733 -11.34 20.53 69.64
N ILE A 734 -11.49 20.55 70.97
CA ILE A 734 -11.64 19.33 71.76
C ILE A 734 -12.80 18.45 71.26
N GLY A 735 -12.50 17.19 70.95
CA GLY A 735 -13.46 16.21 70.42
C GLY A 735 -13.60 16.17 68.89
N SER A 736 -12.89 17.03 68.15
CA SER A 736 -12.79 16.96 66.69
C SER A 736 -11.73 15.94 66.26
N ASP A 737 -11.90 15.37 65.06
CA ASP A 737 -10.90 14.51 64.42
C ASP A 737 -9.63 15.29 64.07
N VAL A 738 -8.47 14.64 64.20
CA VAL A 738 -7.18 15.20 63.79
C VAL A 738 -7.20 15.45 62.28
N PRO A 739 -6.65 16.57 61.77
CA PRO A 739 -6.53 16.79 60.33
C PRO A 739 -5.79 15.64 59.65
N GLU A 740 -6.32 15.17 58.52
CA GLU A 740 -5.66 14.13 57.72
C GLU A 740 -4.35 14.64 57.08
N ILE A 741 -4.19 15.96 56.95
CA ILE A 741 -3.01 16.61 56.35
C ILE A 741 -2.62 17.82 57.20
N PHE A 742 -1.34 17.90 57.54
CA PHE A 742 -0.73 19.08 58.16
C PHE A 742 -0.09 19.97 57.10
N GLU A 743 -0.38 21.27 57.13
CA GLU A 743 0.14 22.23 56.16
C GLU A 743 1.62 22.56 56.46
N LEU A 744 2.45 22.60 55.41
CA LEU A 744 3.86 22.94 55.48
C LEU A 744 4.13 24.34 54.90
N GLU A 745 4.99 25.11 55.57
CA GLU A 745 5.56 26.38 55.11
C GLU A 745 6.99 26.14 54.60
N TYR A 746 7.35 26.79 53.49
CA TYR A 746 8.65 26.68 52.85
C TYR A 746 9.28 28.07 52.77
N ASP A 747 10.49 28.23 53.32
CA ASP A 747 11.24 29.49 53.31
C ASP A 747 12.66 29.28 52.79
N GLY A 748 13.08 30.07 51.81
CA GLY A 748 14.39 29.93 51.12
C GLY A 748 14.34 29.32 49.71
N LEU A 749 13.17 29.16 49.10
CA LEU A 749 13.07 28.76 47.69
C LEU A 749 13.64 29.86 46.77
N VAL A 750 14.47 29.46 45.80
CA VAL A 750 15.13 30.34 44.83
C VAL A 750 14.62 30.04 43.40
N ASN A 751 15.02 30.82 42.40
CA ASN A 751 14.66 30.60 40.99
C ASN A 751 13.14 30.51 40.66
N ASN A 752 12.27 31.03 41.52
CA ASN A 752 10.81 30.82 41.46
C ASN A 752 10.42 29.34 41.52
N ASP A 753 11.18 28.54 42.28
CA ASP A 753 10.82 27.17 42.61
C ASP A 753 9.58 27.14 43.51
N ASP A 754 8.86 26.04 43.41
CA ASP A 754 7.82 25.63 44.33
C ASP A 754 8.22 24.30 44.98
N LYS A 755 7.36 23.77 45.85
CA LYS A 755 7.62 22.50 46.54
C LYS A 755 7.79 21.30 45.61
N GLU A 756 7.16 21.30 44.43
CA GLU A 756 7.24 20.19 43.48
C GLU A 756 8.56 20.21 42.70
N LYS A 757 9.11 21.41 42.44
CA LYS A 757 10.45 21.57 41.84
C LYS A 757 11.58 21.38 42.84
N ALA A 758 11.35 21.73 44.10
CA ALA A 758 12.38 21.66 45.13
C ALA A 758 12.67 20.22 45.60
N PHE A 759 11.73 19.27 45.42
CA PHE A 759 11.82 17.93 45.97
C PHE A 759 11.53 16.84 44.94
N THR A 760 12.39 15.82 44.89
CA THR A 760 12.13 14.56 44.16
C THR A 760 11.19 13.64 44.94
N VAL A 761 11.16 13.79 46.27
CA VAL A 761 10.16 13.17 47.17
C VAL A 761 9.67 14.25 48.12
N LEU A 762 8.37 14.55 48.10
CA LEU A 762 7.80 15.63 48.91
C LEU A 762 7.88 15.30 50.42
N PRO A 763 8.27 16.27 51.27
CA PRO A 763 8.13 16.12 52.71
C PRO A 763 6.65 16.12 53.10
N THR A 764 6.32 15.39 54.16
CA THR A 764 4.97 15.36 54.75
C THR A 764 5.05 15.58 56.25
N ALA A 765 3.96 15.92 56.91
CA ALA A 765 3.93 16.06 58.37
C ALA A 765 2.88 15.14 58.98
N ILE A 766 3.20 14.59 60.15
CA ILE A 766 2.33 13.69 60.90
C ILE A 766 2.34 14.08 62.38
N LEU A 767 1.27 13.71 63.09
CA LEU A 767 1.27 13.81 64.55
C LEU A 767 2.20 12.74 65.12
N GLU A 768 3.21 13.14 65.91
CA GLU A 768 4.24 12.24 66.44
C GLU A 768 3.63 11.06 67.22
N ASN A 769 2.62 11.38 68.04
CA ASN A 769 1.86 10.42 68.81
C ASN A 769 0.37 10.73 68.63
N GLY A 770 -0.44 9.70 68.36
CA GLY A 770 -1.90 9.86 68.27
C GLY A 770 -2.52 10.49 69.51
N LEU A 771 -3.68 11.13 69.37
CA LEU A 771 -4.34 11.78 70.51
C LEU A 771 -4.79 10.74 71.55
N PRO A 772 -4.45 10.91 72.83
CA PRO A 772 -4.93 10.03 73.89
C PRO A 772 -6.41 10.30 74.18
N SER A 773 -7.13 9.27 74.65
CA SER A 773 -8.56 9.34 74.99
C SER A 773 -8.90 10.31 76.15
N SER A 774 -7.90 10.87 76.83
CA SER A 774 -8.06 11.77 77.99
C SER A 774 -7.62 13.21 77.73
N VAL A 775 -7.54 13.61 76.45
CA VAL A 775 -7.09 14.94 76.02
C VAL A 775 -7.93 16.08 76.64
N LYS A 776 -7.27 17.17 77.02
CA LYS A 776 -7.86 18.36 77.65
C LYS A 776 -7.50 19.62 76.87
N VAL A 777 -8.32 20.66 77.05
CA VAL A 777 -8.01 22.01 76.57
C VAL A 777 -6.68 22.47 77.16
N GLY A 778 -5.80 22.97 76.31
CA GLY A 778 -4.44 23.40 76.64
C GLY A 778 -3.37 22.32 76.44
N ASP A 779 -3.73 21.08 76.13
CA ASP A 779 -2.76 20.04 75.78
C ASP A 779 -2.07 20.37 74.44
N ILE A 780 -0.77 20.08 74.35
CA ILE A 780 0.08 20.34 73.17
C ILE A 780 0.71 19.02 72.71
N PHE A 781 0.70 18.79 71.40
CA PHE A 781 1.27 17.61 70.74
C PHE A 781 2.19 18.03 69.59
N ASN A 782 3.27 17.28 69.35
CA ASN A 782 4.20 17.60 68.27
C ASN A 782 3.68 17.11 66.92
N ILE A 783 3.81 17.97 65.91
CA ILE A 783 3.66 17.64 64.51
C ILE A 783 5.06 17.51 63.93
N ILE A 784 5.50 16.27 63.69
CA ILE A 784 6.83 15.99 63.16
C ILE A 784 6.82 15.93 61.64
N ILE A 785 7.89 16.39 61.02
CA ILE A 785 8.06 16.29 59.57
C ILE A 785 8.71 14.93 59.22
N VAL A 786 8.11 14.24 58.26
CA VAL A 786 8.73 13.14 57.51
C VAL A 786 9.54 13.77 56.38
N PRO A 787 10.88 13.66 56.40
CA PRO A 787 11.75 14.31 55.43
C PRO A 787 11.47 13.87 53.98
N GLY A 788 11.57 14.83 53.06
CA GLY A 788 11.62 14.60 51.63
C GLY A 788 13.06 14.53 51.09
N GLU A 789 13.20 14.27 49.79
CA GLU A 789 14.48 14.25 49.07
C GLU A 789 14.58 15.47 48.15
N SER A 790 15.72 16.18 48.20
CA SER A 790 15.98 17.34 47.34
C SER A 790 17.36 17.26 46.69
N SER A 791 17.40 17.43 45.37
CA SER A 791 18.65 17.52 44.60
C SER A 791 19.34 18.87 44.75
N ASN A 792 18.58 19.95 44.98
CA ASN A 792 19.07 21.32 44.90
C ASN A 792 19.15 22.06 46.23
N TYR A 793 18.49 21.54 47.28
CA TYR A 793 18.41 22.21 48.56
C TYR A 793 18.99 21.38 49.70
N ASN A 794 19.68 22.05 50.61
CA ASN A 794 20.01 21.52 51.93
C ASN A 794 18.89 21.94 52.89
N VAL A 795 18.09 20.97 53.33
CA VAL A 795 16.80 21.24 53.96
C VAL A 795 16.88 21.10 55.48
N ASP A 796 16.52 22.18 56.17
CA ASP A 796 16.35 22.23 57.62
C ASP A 796 14.86 22.08 57.96
N TYR A 797 14.51 21.04 58.73
CA TYR A 797 13.13 20.74 59.11
C TYR A 797 12.80 21.30 60.50
N VAL A 798 11.64 21.96 60.61
CA VAL A 798 11.13 22.54 61.84
C VAL A 798 9.75 21.98 62.16
N ASP A 799 9.65 21.23 63.25
CA ASP A 799 8.39 20.65 63.71
C ASP A 799 7.40 21.74 64.16
N GLY A 800 6.11 21.42 64.04
CA GLY A 800 5.00 22.26 64.47
C GLY A 800 4.37 21.72 65.75
N ILE A 801 3.39 22.44 66.27
CA ILE A 801 2.60 21.98 67.43
C ILE A 801 1.10 21.99 67.16
N LEU A 802 0.41 20.95 67.63
CA LEU A 802 -1.04 20.89 67.71
C LEU A 802 -1.48 21.23 69.13
N THR A 803 -2.28 22.29 69.30
CA THR A 803 -2.83 22.73 70.59
C THR A 803 -4.34 22.46 70.65
N ILE A 804 -4.80 21.89 71.76
CA ILE A 804 -6.22 21.60 71.96
C ILE A 804 -6.93 22.83 72.52
N VAL A 805 -7.95 23.31 71.82
CA VAL A 805 -8.65 24.56 72.14
C VAL A 805 -10.14 24.34 72.48
N GLU A 806 -10.73 25.31 73.18
CA GLU A 806 -12.13 25.31 73.58
C GLU A 806 -13.07 25.54 72.38
N ASN A 807 -14.22 24.86 72.36
CA ASN A 807 -15.30 25.18 71.42
C ASN A 807 -16.05 26.44 71.90
N THR A 808 -15.73 27.60 71.33
CA THR A 808 -16.32 28.89 71.69
C THR A 808 -17.67 29.18 71.02
N SER A 809 -18.21 28.25 70.22
CA SER A 809 -19.39 28.48 69.36
C SER A 809 -20.74 28.04 69.97
N ILE A 810 -20.81 27.70 71.26
CA ILE A 810 -22.04 27.21 71.90
C ILE A 810 -22.44 28.11 73.09
N GLU A 811 -23.56 28.83 72.97
CA GLU A 811 -24.20 29.54 74.08
C GLU A 811 -24.69 28.52 75.13
N LYS A 812 -24.06 28.52 76.32
CA LYS A 812 -24.52 27.76 77.49
C LYS A 812 -25.82 28.38 78.01
N LEU A 813 -26.97 27.73 77.80
CA LEU A 813 -28.23 28.08 78.45
C LEU A 813 -28.42 27.25 79.74
N ASN A 814 -28.27 27.96 80.86
CA ASN A 814 -28.49 27.60 82.27
C ASN A 814 -27.39 26.81 83.01
N THR A 815 -26.73 27.54 83.91
CA THR A 815 -25.59 27.17 84.76
C THR A 815 -25.94 26.96 86.24
N ASN A 816 -27.20 26.66 86.59
CA ASN A 816 -27.59 26.42 87.99
C ASN A 816 -28.53 25.21 88.12
N GLN A 817 -27.97 24.00 88.24
CA GLN A 817 -28.44 22.78 88.95
C GLN A 817 -27.87 21.50 88.29
N GLU A 818 -27.79 20.40 89.05
CA GLU A 818 -27.04 19.15 88.78
C GLU A 818 -27.35 18.40 87.47
N ILE A 819 -28.31 18.86 86.66
CA ILE A 819 -28.69 18.27 85.37
C ILE A 819 -28.46 19.29 84.24
N CYS A 820 -27.62 18.93 83.27
CA CYS A 820 -27.28 19.73 82.09
C CYS A 820 -27.95 19.17 80.83
N ILE A 821 -28.57 20.03 80.03
CA ILE A 821 -29.32 19.64 78.82
C ILE A 821 -28.81 20.46 77.63
N TYR A 822 -28.36 19.80 76.57
CA TYR A 822 -27.86 20.45 75.35
C TYR A 822 -28.15 19.61 74.10
N THR A 823 -28.04 20.20 72.91
CA THR A 823 -28.32 19.55 71.63
C THR A 823 -27.11 19.57 70.70
N THR A 824 -26.80 18.43 70.07
CA THR A 824 -25.86 18.35 68.93
C THR A 824 -26.40 17.34 67.92
N GLU A 825 -26.28 17.61 66.62
CA GLU A 825 -26.52 16.63 65.54
C GLU A 825 -27.82 15.81 65.70
N ARG A 826 -28.96 16.50 65.87
CA ARG A 826 -30.32 15.92 66.05
C ARG A 826 -30.53 15.08 67.31
N ASN A 827 -29.62 15.13 68.27
CA ASN A 827 -29.75 14.45 69.56
C ASN A 827 -29.88 15.46 70.71
N LEU A 828 -30.77 15.16 71.64
CA LEU A 828 -30.86 15.84 72.94
C LEU A 828 -30.03 15.06 73.96
N TYR A 829 -29.03 15.71 74.53
CA TYR A 829 -28.19 15.16 75.59
C TYR A 829 -28.68 15.67 76.93
N ILE A 830 -28.88 14.74 77.87
CA ILE A 830 -29.25 15.00 79.26
C ILE A 830 -28.16 14.40 80.13
N LYS A 831 -27.26 15.24 80.63
CA LYS A 831 -26.18 14.83 81.53
C LYS A 831 -26.54 15.13 82.99
N GLY A 832 -26.23 14.19 83.88
CA GLY A 832 -26.43 14.36 85.33
C GLY A 832 -27.77 13.86 85.88
N ASN A 833 -28.63 13.24 85.07
CA ASN A 833 -29.89 12.62 85.51
C ASN A 833 -29.67 11.24 86.18
N THR A 834 -28.76 11.15 87.14
CA THR A 834 -28.36 9.88 87.80
C THR A 834 -29.50 9.22 88.59
N GLU A 835 -30.48 10.01 89.04
CA GLU A 835 -31.70 9.54 89.71
C GLU A 835 -32.77 9.02 88.74
N LYS A 836 -32.51 9.02 87.42
CA LYS A 836 -33.41 8.54 86.36
C LYS A 836 -34.80 9.19 86.43
N LEU A 837 -34.82 10.51 86.59
CA LEU A 837 -36.06 11.27 86.61
C LEU A 837 -36.72 11.25 85.21
N PRO A 838 -38.06 11.18 85.14
CA PRO A 838 -38.76 11.11 83.86
C PRO A 838 -38.59 12.40 83.06
N VAL A 839 -38.40 12.25 81.75
CA VAL A 839 -38.19 13.35 80.79
C VAL A 839 -39.47 13.54 79.99
N SER A 840 -39.99 14.75 79.92
CA SER A 840 -41.18 15.14 79.15
C SER A 840 -40.86 16.35 78.29
N ILE A 841 -41.17 16.27 77.01
CA ILE A 841 -40.89 17.30 76.01
C ILE A 841 -42.21 17.89 75.54
N TYR A 842 -42.36 19.21 75.66
CA TYR A 842 -43.56 19.95 75.26
C TYR A 842 -43.23 20.92 74.13
N ASN A 843 -44.17 21.15 73.23
CA ASN A 843 -44.10 22.26 72.28
C ASN A 843 -44.49 23.59 72.96
N MET A 844 -44.32 24.71 72.23
CA MET A 844 -44.63 26.05 72.74
C MET A 844 -46.11 26.29 73.05
N GLN A 845 -47.03 25.48 72.52
CA GLN A 845 -48.46 25.52 72.88
C GLN A 845 -48.78 24.71 74.15
N GLY A 846 -47.78 24.07 74.77
CA GLY A 846 -47.94 23.27 76.00
C GLY A 846 -48.44 21.85 75.76
N LEU A 847 -48.45 21.38 74.51
CA LEU A 847 -48.81 20.00 74.17
C LEU A 847 -47.61 19.07 74.41
N LEU A 848 -47.84 17.91 75.05
CA LEU A 848 -46.79 16.89 75.24
C LEU A 848 -46.45 16.24 73.89
N VAL A 849 -45.19 16.30 73.50
CA VAL A 849 -44.68 15.77 72.23
C VAL A 849 -44.01 14.41 72.42
N ALA A 850 -43.22 14.26 73.49
CA ALA A 850 -42.56 13.00 73.80
C ALA A 850 -42.34 12.83 75.31
N LYS A 851 -42.27 11.59 75.78
CA LYS A 851 -41.97 11.25 77.17
C LYS A 851 -41.06 10.02 77.25
N TYR A 852 -40.07 10.08 78.12
CA TYR A 852 -39.08 9.03 78.37
C TYR A 852 -38.91 8.81 79.88
N ASP A 853 -38.57 7.59 80.27
CA ASP A 853 -38.52 7.19 81.68
C ASP A 853 -37.24 7.62 82.41
N GLY A 854 -36.34 8.37 81.75
CA GLY A 854 -35.12 8.92 82.36
C GLY A 854 -33.87 8.04 82.24
N ASP A 855 -33.99 6.85 81.64
CA ASP A 855 -32.89 5.89 81.47
C ASP A 855 -31.92 6.21 80.31
N ARG A 856 -32.18 7.26 79.52
CA ARG A 856 -31.38 7.62 78.35
C ARG A 856 -30.74 8.98 78.56
N ASP A 857 -29.41 9.01 78.52
CA ASP A 857 -28.62 10.25 78.51
C ASP A 857 -28.63 10.94 77.13
N VAL A 858 -29.04 10.20 76.10
CA VAL A 858 -29.17 10.69 74.72
C VAL A 858 -30.54 10.30 74.18
N ILE A 859 -31.30 11.29 73.76
CA ILE A 859 -32.62 11.14 73.16
C ILE A 859 -32.53 11.57 71.70
N PRO A 860 -32.72 10.64 70.75
CA PRO A 860 -32.85 10.99 69.33
C PRO A 860 -34.12 11.82 69.13
N LEU A 861 -33.99 12.97 68.49
CA LEU A 861 -35.12 13.87 68.27
C LEU A 861 -35.74 13.58 66.90
N GLU A 862 -36.90 12.93 66.88
CA GLU A 862 -37.81 12.92 65.73
C GLU A 862 -38.72 14.17 65.73
N LEU A 863 -38.15 15.31 66.14
CA LEU A 863 -38.87 16.57 66.33
C LEU A 863 -38.61 17.51 65.16
N VAL A 864 -39.51 18.48 64.96
CA VAL A 864 -39.42 19.48 63.89
C VAL A 864 -38.20 20.38 64.13
N GLU A 865 -37.35 20.53 63.11
CA GLU A 865 -36.19 21.45 63.06
C GLU A 865 -36.62 22.93 63.12
N ASP A 866 -35.74 23.83 63.54
CA ASP A 866 -36.01 25.27 63.76
C ASP A 866 -37.18 25.58 64.74
N ALA A 867 -37.33 24.79 65.79
CA ALA A 867 -38.39 24.98 66.79
C ALA A 867 -37.88 24.98 68.23
N VAL A 868 -38.56 25.78 69.07
CA VAL A 868 -38.31 25.83 70.53
C VAL A 868 -39.18 24.81 71.24
N TYR A 869 -38.56 24.01 72.10
CA TYR A 869 -39.24 23.03 72.96
C TYR A 869 -38.97 23.33 74.43
N VAL A 870 -39.92 22.92 75.27
CA VAL A 870 -39.77 22.93 76.73
C VAL A 870 -39.48 21.49 77.16
N VAL A 871 -38.28 21.26 77.70
CA VAL A 871 -37.88 19.96 78.24
C VAL A 871 -38.00 20.00 79.75
N LYS A 872 -38.78 19.06 80.30
CA LYS A 872 -38.98 18.87 81.73
C LYS A 872 -38.34 17.54 82.15
N VAL A 873 -37.48 17.57 83.15
CA VAL A 873 -36.85 16.39 83.76
C VAL A 873 -37.22 16.35 85.23
N GLY A 874 -38.13 15.46 85.64
CA GLY A 874 -38.70 15.47 87.00
C GLY A 874 -39.36 16.81 87.35
N ALA A 875 -38.79 17.55 88.31
CA ALA A 875 -39.23 18.90 88.69
C ALA A 875 -38.54 20.04 87.88
N TYR A 876 -37.46 19.73 87.17
CA TYR A 876 -36.65 20.71 86.43
C TYR A 876 -37.26 20.99 85.05
N VAL A 877 -37.20 22.25 84.61
CA VAL A 877 -37.74 22.69 83.31
C VAL A 877 -36.75 23.63 82.64
N THR A 878 -36.41 23.37 81.38
CA THR A 878 -35.60 24.26 80.53
C THR A 878 -36.21 24.42 79.14
N ARG A 879 -35.75 25.44 78.42
CA ARG A 879 -36.11 25.67 77.01
C ARG A 879 -34.89 25.36 76.15
N ILE A 880 -35.10 24.61 75.08
CA ILE A 880 -34.08 24.33 74.07
C ILE A 880 -34.56 24.83 72.71
N LEU A 881 -33.63 25.38 71.94
CA LEU A 881 -33.83 25.63 70.52
C LEU A 881 -33.19 24.46 69.77
N ILE A 882 -33.98 23.75 68.98
CA ILE A 882 -33.46 22.81 68.00
C ILE A 882 -33.26 23.62 66.73
N LYS A 883 -32.00 23.85 66.36
CA LYS A 883 -31.62 24.38 65.05
C LYS A 883 -31.56 23.23 64.06
#